data_AF-A0A9X4QUW8-F1
#
_entry.id   AF-A0A9X4QUW8-F1
#
_cell.length_a   1.000
_cell.length_b   1.000
_cell.length_c   1.000
_cell.angle_alpha   90.00
_cell.angle_beta   90.00
_cell.angle_gamma   90.00
#
_symmetry.space_group_name_H-M   'P 1'
#
loop_
_entity.id
_entity.type
_entity.pdbx_description
1 polymer ?
#
loop_
_entity_poly.entity_id
_entity_poly.type
_entity_poly.pdbx_seq_one_letter_code
_entity_poly.pdbx_strand_id
1 'polypeptide(L)'
;MKNNQALVNQRKWLIGLTALALISTPVISENHAVAAQTVSVGSAITAVNKIIRPITLTAHSSISIIDVAMMPSDEGQQVAYTLSVKNNGNVSVNLGDYWFRLSNKSGNKYSIKTTGDSKTATVDLKTAKIAPNSTLIFTIYASVGANAKLSDLVLKVVKFDFSVSGYERTIGQIQFPQNFTNNVASTSYKAIYYNSTTLYTKISSASIGQSGEDKLAKLKFVYNNIGKKTATISKFKYYIVTSTGAMYEAAPTDTTDLVLAPLVRKEIEMTVTLPSKVSTTGARLIVTRESGTESLVLPVGEYNIKYTTSSESTTTATDNFMYTTEDGKYEYRLTQLLREPWENQDVLSARIRITNKSANSLGIPNVTGNFLLDNTAKIDFKTVATANQFALNANGYVDIDVYAKIPSNYSFTKAKLVINNKIDDKTINKAGELATVNYLTQIPKYASDKVYAIARDGSQMEAAVNTVDIYNNSVTKVYNVQVTLTSKEKRTIDPIKLVGVFMSDNGDIFPATASTGQGQVNASNKALVNFSANLPQTYDSNNLKLIIGEAVTDTKYTSGTAIAEGYVNAVQFGLPQERSTSGVFNQLSLLPYTLTVNKFTPQVFGDDMQVVLDYSLVKDTTYNVYSADRKLILTLESKNKSTGEVETYFTQELALEGEGAGAVQPGEKKTIAFKKPFENNGGVNGGTEILNTVKLYEVIQGSKKAHSGASFQLVY
;
A
#
# COMPACT_ATOMS: atom_id res chain seq x y z
N MET A 1 -26.63 76.43 -1.55
CA MET A 1 -26.36 77.89 -1.64
C MET A 1 -24.92 78.09 -2.04
N LYS A 2 -24.59 79.13 -2.82
CA LYS A 2 -23.26 79.76 -3.01
C LYS A 2 -22.08 78.82 -3.41
N ASN A 3 -21.53 78.96 -4.62
CA ASN A 3 -20.43 79.88 -4.99
C ASN A 3 -19.08 79.45 -4.37
N ASN A 4 -17.91 79.58 -5.03
CA ASN A 4 -17.60 80.18 -6.34
C ASN A 4 -16.21 79.70 -6.81
N GLN A 5 -15.97 79.73 -8.13
CA GLN A 5 -14.75 80.20 -8.84
C GLN A 5 -13.33 79.70 -8.43
N ALA A 6 -12.27 79.85 -9.21
CA ALA A 6 -11.99 79.74 -10.66
C ALA A 6 -10.49 80.08 -10.88
N LEU A 7 -9.94 79.78 -12.08
CA LEU A 7 -8.80 80.50 -12.71
C LEU A 7 -7.39 80.39 -12.03
N VAL A 8 -6.23 80.41 -12.71
CA VAL A 8 -5.89 80.27 -14.15
C VAL A 8 -4.35 80.14 -14.36
N ASN A 9 -3.90 79.81 -15.58
CA ASN A 9 -2.59 80.19 -16.21
C ASN A 9 -1.27 79.48 -15.77
N GLN A 10 -0.21 79.32 -16.62
CA GLN A 10 -0.06 79.47 -18.09
C GLN A 10 1.01 78.50 -18.70
N ARG A 11 0.73 78.06 -19.94
CA ARG A 11 1.65 77.81 -21.11
C ARG A 11 2.83 76.81 -21.04
N LYS A 12 2.75 75.82 -21.96
CA LYS A 12 3.67 75.48 -23.09
C LYS A 12 5.14 75.10 -22.75
N TRP A 13 5.81 74.10 -23.36
CA TRP A 13 5.60 73.19 -24.52
C TRP A 13 6.75 72.13 -24.49
N LEU A 14 6.87 71.02 -25.27
CA LEU A 14 6.11 70.30 -26.33
C LEU A 14 6.71 68.85 -26.44
N ILE A 15 6.12 67.96 -27.25
CA ILE A 15 6.63 66.63 -27.71
C ILE A 15 6.54 65.46 -26.69
N GLY A 16 6.00 64.31 -27.11
CA GLY A 16 6.18 63.01 -26.42
C GLY A 16 4.97 62.06 -26.46
N LEU A 17 4.99 61.06 -27.36
CA LEU A 17 4.06 59.92 -27.39
C LEU A 17 4.28 58.98 -26.20
N THR A 18 3.34 58.17 -25.68
CA THR A 18 1.87 58.06 -25.82
C THR A 18 1.36 57.24 -24.63
N ALA A 19 0.25 57.63 -23.99
CA ALA A 19 -0.41 56.80 -22.98
C ALA A 19 -1.91 57.11 -22.90
N LEU A 20 -2.75 56.08 -22.78
CA LEU A 20 -4.17 56.22 -22.46
C LEU A 20 -4.68 54.92 -21.83
N ALA A 21 -4.76 54.92 -20.49
CA ALA A 21 -5.47 53.88 -19.74
C ALA A 21 -6.94 54.27 -19.58
N LEU A 22 -7.85 53.30 -19.64
CA LEU A 22 -9.27 53.51 -19.36
C LEU A 22 -9.76 52.59 -18.22
N ILE A 23 -9.80 53.22 -17.04
CA ILE A 23 -10.78 53.08 -15.94
C ILE A 23 -11.45 51.71 -15.69
N SER A 24 -11.12 51.15 -14.53
CA SER A 24 -11.95 50.28 -13.67
C SER A 24 -13.35 50.88 -13.39
N THR A 25 -14.44 50.19 -13.04
CA THR A 25 -14.82 48.79 -12.71
C THR A 25 -16.36 48.77 -12.51
N PRO A 26 -17.03 47.65 -12.16
CA PRO A 26 -16.86 46.25 -12.56
C PRO A 26 -18.15 45.67 -13.20
N VAL A 27 -18.06 44.59 -13.97
CA VAL A 27 -19.20 43.71 -14.30
C VAL A 27 -18.77 42.25 -14.13
N ILE A 28 -19.65 41.43 -13.57
CA ILE A 28 -19.38 40.02 -13.26
C ILE A 28 -19.52 39.19 -14.54
N SER A 29 -18.46 38.50 -14.93
CA SER A 29 -18.52 37.34 -15.82
C SER A 29 -17.44 36.33 -15.43
N GLU A 30 -17.83 35.24 -14.78
CA GLU A 30 -16.93 34.13 -14.43
C GLU A 30 -16.61 33.25 -15.65
N ASN A 31 -16.07 33.87 -16.69
CA ASN A 31 -15.30 33.14 -17.69
C ASN A 31 -14.01 32.67 -17.01
N HIS A 32 -14.06 31.47 -16.45
CA HIS A 32 -12.87 30.70 -16.10
C HIS A 32 -12.09 30.41 -17.39
N ALA A 33 -11.24 31.37 -17.76
CA ALA A 33 -10.29 31.22 -18.84
C ALA A 33 -9.34 30.07 -18.48
N VAL A 34 -9.63 28.89 -19.03
CA VAL A 34 -8.75 27.73 -18.91
C VAL A 34 -7.41 28.13 -19.50
N ALA A 35 -6.45 28.41 -18.62
CA ALA A 35 -5.07 28.66 -18.98
C ALA A 35 -4.55 27.38 -19.64
N ALA A 36 -4.63 27.32 -20.97
CA ALA A 36 -4.25 26.17 -21.75
C ALA A 36 -2.79 25.86 -21.43
N GLN A 37 -2.55 24.78 -20.67
CA GLN A 37 -1.20 24.36 -20.34
C GLN A 37 -0.45 24.17 -21.66
N THR A 38 0.59 24.99 -21.87
CA THR A 38 1.40 24.94 -23.09
C THR A 38 2.24 23.68 -23.04
N VAL A 39 1.63 22.56 -23.46
CA VAL A 39 2.30 21.27 -23.62
C VAL A 39 3.51 21.52 -24.50
N SER A 40 4.70 21.37 -23.93
CA SER A 40 5.94 21.69 -24.64
C SER A 40 6.08 20.77 -25.84
N VAL A 41 5.84 21.32 -27.03
CA VAL A 41 5.96 20.59 -28.29
C VAL A 41 7.43 20.28 -28.50
N GLY A 42 7.80 19.07 -28.10
CA GLY A 42 9.18 18.59 -28.14
C GLY A 42 9.83 18.82 -29.50
N SER A 43 11.01 19.43 -29.53
CA SER A 43 11.66 19.83 -30.78
C SER A 43 11.98 18.63 -31.66
N ALA A 44 11.69 18.73 -32.97
CA ALA A 44 12.18 17.81 -33.97
C ALA A 44 13.72 17.78 -33.95
N ILE A 45 14.33 16.60 -34.09
CA ILE A 45 15.78 16.53 -34.33
C ILE A 45 16.15 17.14 -35.70
N THR A 46 17.37 17.68 -35.81
CA THR A 46 17.88 18.21 -37.09
C THR A 46 18.03 17.08 -38.10
N ALA A 47 17.14 17.04 -39.09
CA ALA A 47 17.16 16.04 -40.16
C ALA A 47 18.52 16.01 -40.90
N VAL A 48 18.98 14.79 -41.22
CA VAL A 48 20.35 14.54 -41.73
C VAL A 48 20.62 15.29 -43.04
N ASN A 49 19.60 15.46 -43.88
CA ASN A 49 19.64 16.23 -45.14
C ASN A 49 19.85 17.75 -44.97
N LYS A 50 19.74 18.30 -43.74
CA LYS A 50 20.13 19.69 -43.42
C LYS A 50 21.61 19.83 -43.02
N ILE A 51 22.24 18.71 -42.64
CA ILE A 51 23.63 18.66 -42.17
C ILE A 51 24.56 18.27 -43.32
N ILE A 52 24.14 17.27 -44.11
CA ILE A 52 24.87 16.76 -45.28
C ILE A 52 24.19 17.26 -46.55
N ARG A 53 24.93 17.99 -47.39
CA ARG A 53 24.42 18.50 -48.68
C ARG A 53 24.21 17.35 -49.68
N PRO A 54 23.24 17.46 -50.61
CA PRO A 54 23.09 16.53 -51.72
C PRO A 54 24.37 16.44 -52.58
N ILE A 55 24.66 15.25 -53.09
CA ILE A 55 25.74 14.99 -54.04
C ILE A 55 25.13 14.90 -55.45
N THR A 56 25.66 15.69 -56.37
CA THR A 56 25.20 15.73 -57.77
C THR A 56 25.62 14.47 -58.53
N LEU A 57 24.66 13.80 -59.17
CA LEU A 57 24.91 12.64 -60.04
C LEU A 57 24.96 13.05 -61.52
N THR A 58 24.07 13.97 -61.92
CA THR A 58 24.00 14.64 -63.24
C THR A 58 23.48 16.07 -63.05
N ALA A 59 23.46 16.90 -64.09
CA ALA A 59 22.98 18.30 -64.01
C ALA A 59 21.57 18.47 -63.41
N HIS A 60 20.72 17.43 -63.44
CA HIS A 60 19.34 17.48 -62.93
C HIS A 60 19.01 16.39 -61.90
N SER A 61 19.98 15.58 -61.47
CA SER A 61 19.76 14.49 -60.51
C SER A 61 20.80 14.46 -59.40
N SER A 62 20.37 14.16 -58.18
CA SER A 62 21.21 14.16 -56.98
C SER A 62 20.86 13.02 -56.03
N ILE A 63 21.87 12.52 -55.31
CA ILE A 63 21.68 11.66 -54.16
C ILE A 63 21.73 12.48 -52.87
N SER A 64 20.84 12.18 -51.93
CA SER A 64 20.75 12.82 -50.62
C SER A 64 20.61 11.76 -49.53
N ILE A 65 21.22 11.98 -48.37
CA ILE A 65 20.97 11.14 -47.21
C ILE A 65 19.67 11.55 -46.53
N ILE A 66 18.78 10.59 -46.28
CA ILE A 66 17.52 10.79 -45.57
C ILE A 66 17.75 10.59 -44.07
N ASP A 67 18.40 9.47 -43.75
CA ASP A 67 18.57 8.99 -42.38
C ASP A 67 19.81 8.10 -42.24
N VAL A 68 20.31 7.97 -41.02
CA VAL A 68 21.41 7.07 -40.66
C VAL A 68 21.22 6.53 -39.25
N ALA A 69 21.48 5.24 -39.02
CA ALA A 69 21.39 4.64 -37.70
C ALA A 69 22.46 3.57 -37.50
N MET A 70 22.79 3.28 -36.25
CA MET A 70 23.78 2.28 -35.87
C MET A 70 23.25 1.44 -34.72
N MET A 71 23.51 0.14 -34.74
CA MET A 71 23.19 -0.76 -33.62
C MET A 71 24.33 -1.75 -33.38
N PRO A 72 24.52 -2.25 -32.14
CA PRO A 72 25.43 -3.35 -31.88
C PRO A 72 25.07 -4.60 -32.68
N SER A 73 26.06 -5.46 -32.89
CA SER A 73 25.93 -6.77 -33.54
C SER A 73 27.10 -7.65 -33.12
N ASP A 74 27.01 -8.96 -33.27
CA ASP A 74 28.11 -9.88 -32.92
C ASP A 74 29.41 -9.61 -33.72
N GLU A 75 29.28 -9.01 -34.92
CA GLU A 75 30.41 -8.55 -35.76
C GLU A 75 30.95 -7.15 -35.36
N GLY A 76 30.39 -6.50 -34.33
CA GLY A 76 30.76 -5.15 -33.88
C GLY A 76 29.59 -4.17 -33.86
N GLN A 77 29.50 -3.28 -34.86
CA GLN A 77 28.37 -2.37 -35.07
C GLN A 77 27.82 -2.56 -36.49
N GLN A 78 26.50 -2.64 -36.64
CA GLN A 78 25.83 -2.60 -37.93
C GLN A 78 25.34 -1.17 -38.20
N VAL A 79 25.90 -0.52 -39.22
CA VAL A 79 25.47 0.82 -39.66
C VAL A 79 24.54 0.72 -40.87
N ALA A 80 23.47 1.52 -40.88
CA ALA A 80 22.51 1.62 -41.98
C ALA A 80 22.37 3.08 -42.43
N TYR A 81 22.54 3.33 -43.73
CA TYR A 81 22.37 4.63 -44.40
C TYR A 81 21.16 4.55 -45.33
N THR A 82 20.14 5.37 -45.10
CA THR A 82 18.97 5.45 -45.99
C THR A 82 19.13 6.65 -46.92
N LEU A 83 19.14 6.38 -48.22
CA LEU A 83 19.51 7.33 -49.28
C LEU A 83 18.32 7.55 -50.23
N SER A 84 18.20 8.78 -50.73
CA SER A 84 17.23 9.20 -51.75
C SER A 84 17.98 9.63 -53.00
N VAL A 85 17.74 8.98 -54.14
CA VAL A 85 18.13 9.51 -55.45
C VAL A 85 16.92 10.18 -56.08
N LYS A 86 17.01 11.50 -56.31
CA LYS A 86 15.98 12.27 -57.01
C LYS A 86 16.44 12.60 -58.42
N ASN A 87 15.61 12.29 -59.41
CA ASN A 87 15.80 12.69 -60.80
C ASN A 87 14.79 13.79 -61.16
N ASN A 88 15.27 15.00 -61.43
CA ASN A 88 14.46 16.14 -61.92
C ASN A 88 14.71 16.41 -63.42
N GLY A 89 15.42 15.50 -64.10
CA GLY A 89 15.69 15.58 -65.54
C GLY A 89 14.62 14.88 -66.37
N ASN A 90 14.64 15.15 -67.67
CA ASN A 90 13.70 14.59 -68.66
C ASN A 90 14.13 13.20 -69.19
N VAL A 91 15.26 12.66 -68.72
CA VAL A 91 15.81 11.35 -69.12
C VAL A 91 16.03 10.46 -67.89
N SER A 92 16.01 9.15 -68.06
CA SER A 92 16.24 8.20 -66.95
C SER A 92 17.71 8.17 -66.51
N VAL A 93 17.97 8.17 -65.20
CA VAL A 93 19.32 7.99 -64.65
C VAL A 93 19.58 6.51 -64.38
N ASN A 94 20.66 5.95 -64.92
CA ASN A 94 21.12 4.60 -64.59
C ASN A 94 21.86 4.62 -63.25
N LEU A 95 21.52 3.76 -62.30
CA LEU A 95 22.31 3.59 -61.08
C LEU A 95 23.44 2.56 -61.20
N GLY A 96 23.44 1.72 -62.25
CA GLY A 96 24.55 0.82 -62.52
C GLY A 96 25.88 1.53 -62.79
N ASP A 97 25.83 2.80 -63.19
CA ASP A 97 27.01 3.66 -63.36
C ASP A 97 27.60 4.14 -62.01
N TYR A 98 26.98 3.83 -60.86
CA TYR A 98 27.34 4.39 -59.55
C TYR A 98 27.40 3.33 -58.44
N TRP A 99 28.33 3.46 -57.50
CA TRP A 99 28.41 2.62 -56.30
C TRP A 99 28.96 3.40 -55.09
N PHE A 100 29.08 2.67 -53.98
CA PHE A 100 29.49 3.19 -52.70
C PHE A 100 30.78 2.54 -52.22
N ARG A 101 31.64 3.32 -51.55
CA ARG A 101 32.83 2.84 -50.84
C ARG A 101 32.77 3.40 -49.41
N LEU A 102 32.65 2.52 -48.42
CA LEU A 102 32.63 2.88 -46.99
C LEU A 102 34.00 2.58 -46.38
N SER A 103 34.58 3.55 -45.69
CA SER A 103 35.79 3.37 -44.90
C SER A 103 35.73 4.19 -43.61
N ASN A 104 36.58 3.86 -42.64
CA ASN A 104 36.85 4.80 -41.53
C ASN A 104 37.91 5.84 -41.93
N LYS A 105 38.11 6.87 -41.10
CA LYS A 105 39.19 7.87 -41.25
C LYS A 105 40.60 7.26 -41.33
N SER A 106 40.81 6.09 -40.72
CA SER A 106 42.09 5.36 -40.73
C SER A 106 42.34 4.57 -42.02
N GLY A 107 41.39 4.56 -42.98
CA GLY A 107 41.51 3.87 -44.27
C GLY A 107 41.00 2.42 -44.29
N ASN A 108 40.53 1.87 -43.17
CA ASN A 108 39.93 0.53 -43.12
C ASN A 108 38.65 0.53 -43.94
N LYS A 109 38.53 -0.37 -44.91
CA LYS A 109 37.39 -0.50 -45.83
C LYS A 109 36.35 -1.47 -45.27
N TYR A 110 35.07 -1.19 -45.51
CA TYR A 110 33.96 -2.03 -45.05
C TYR A 110 33.09 -2.50 -46.22
N SER A 111 32.65 -3.75 -46.18
CA SER A 111 31.81 -4.36 -47.22
C SER A 111 30.36 -3.89 -47.10
N ILE A 112 29.87 -3.20 -48.14
CA ILE A 112 28.50 -2.68 -48.20
C ILE A 112 27.56 -3.73 -48.79
N LYS A 113 26.41 -3.91 -48.15
CA LYS A 113 25.24 -4.65 -48.64
C LYS A 113 24.08 -3.65 -48.88
N THR A 114 23.09 -4.03 -49.68
CA THR A 114 22.01 -3.12 -50.13
C THR A 114 20.63 -3.77 -49.98
N THR A 115 19.61 -2.98 -49.68
CA THR A 115 18.20 -3.41 -49.60
C THR A 115 17.26 -2.31 -50.10
N GLY A 116 16.05 -2.70 -50.50
CA GLY A 116 15.06 -1.81 -51.09
C GLY A 116 14.20 -1.06 -50.07
N ASP A 117 13.07 -0.52 -50.55
CA ASP A 117 12.01 -0.06 -49.67
C ASP A 117 11.18 -1.25 -49.14
N SER A 118 10.21 -0.96 -48.26
CA SER A 118 9.45 -1.98 -47.53
C SER A 118 8.51 -2.84 -48.40
N LYS A 119 8.53 -2.75 -49.74
CA LYS A 119 7.86 -3.67 -50.67
C LYS A 119 8.79 -4.63 -51.42
N THR A 120 10.10 -4.40 -51.44
CA THR A 120 11.05 -5.21 -52.23
C THR A 120 12.29 -5.56 -51.41
N ALA A 121 12.51 -6.85 -51.16
CA ALA A 121 13.59 -7.34 -50.28
C ALA A 121 15.00 -6.88 -50.70
N THR A 122 15.22 -6.66 -51.99
CA THR A 122 16.44 -6.06 -52.54
C THR A 122 16.10 -5.02 -53.61
N VAL A 123 16.89 -3.94 -53.63
CA VAL A 123 17.06 -3.08 -54.81
C VAL A 123 18.45 -3.39 -55.35
N ASP A 124 18.52 -4.02 -56.52
CA ASP A 124 19.80 -4.16 -57.22
C ASP A 124 20.17 -2.84 -57.90
N LEU A 125 21.10 -2.12 -57.28
CA LEU A 125 21.61 -0.86 -57.81
C LEU A 125 22.29 -1.02 -59.18
N LYS A 126 22.77 -2.23 -59.55
CA LYS A 126 23.42 -2.47 -60.85
C LYS A 126 22.44 -2.35 -62.02
N THR A 127 21.16 -2.64 -61.80
CA THR A 127 20.11 -2.63 -62.82
C THR A 127 19.05 -1.55 -62.62
N ALA A 128 19.00 -0.91 -61.45
CA ALA A 128 18.03 0.14 -61.13
C ALA A 128 18.17 1.38 -62.05
N LYS A 129 17.05 1.81 -62.65
CA LYS A 129 16.92 3.03 -63.45
C LYS A 129 15.88 3.97 -62.83
N ILE A 130 16.24 5.24 -62.65
CA ILE A 130 15.39 6.27 -62.04
C ILE A 130 14.69 7.04 -63.15
N ALA A 131 13.38 6.84 -63.30
CA ALA A 131 12.57 7.51 -64.32
C ALA A 131 12.64 9.06 -64.20
N PRO A 132 12.37 9.81 -65.28
CA PRO A 132 12.19 11.25 -65.23
C PRO A 132 11.23 11.69 -64.11
N ASN A 133 11.56 12.80 -63.44
CA ASN A 133 10.75 13.39 -62.35
C ASN A 133 10.41 12.44 -61.17
N SER A 134 11.15 11.35 -60.98
CA SER A 134 10.91 10.35 -59.93
C SER A 134 11.97 10.37 -58.81
N THR A 135 11.72 9.59 -57.75
CA THR A 135 12.64 9.43 -56.61
C THR A 135 12.67 7.97 -56.18
N LEU A 136 13.87 7.42 -56.00
CA LEU A 136 14.08 6.10 -55.38
C LEU A 136 14.67 6.29 -53.98
N ILE A 137 14.14 5.52 -53.02
CA ILE A 137 14.68 5.41 -51.67
C ILE A 137 15.20 3.98 -51.48
N PHE A 138 16.39 3.83 -50.94
CA PHE A 138 17.00 2.54 -50.61
C PHE A 138 17.89 2.65 -49.37
N THR A 139 18.18 1.53 -48.72
CA THR A 139 19.08 1.49 -47.55
C THR A 139 20.31 0.67 -47.89
N ILE A 140 21.49 1.20 -47.59
CA ILE A 140 22.76 0.48 -47.66
C ILE A 140 23.28 0.26 -46.25
N TYR A 141 23.91 -0.88 -46.00
CA TYR A 141 24.35 -1.25 -44.65
C TYR A 141 25.68 -2.01 -44.67
N ALA A 142 26.40 -1.96 -43.55
CA ALA A 142 27.68 -2.65 -43.38
C ALA A 142 27.93 -2.96 -41.91
N SER A 143 28.65 -4.05 -41.66
CA SER A 143 29.29 -4.33 -40.38
C SER A 143 30.57 -3.50 -40.28
N VAL A 144 30.76 -2.79 -39.17
CA VAL A 144 31.92 -1.96 -38.86
C VAL A 144 32.43 -2.27 -37.46
N GLY A 145 33.68 -1.89 -37.15
CA GLY A 145 34.31 -2.26 -35.87
C GLY A 145 33.53 -1.75 -34.64
N ALA A 146 33.52 -2.55 -33.56
CA ALA A 146 32.70 -2.35 -32.36
C ALA A 146 32.72 -0.93 -31.74
N ASN A 147 33.84 -0.21 -31.87
CA ASN A 147 34.05 1.14 -31.32
C ASN A 147 33.86 2.29 -32.34
N ALA A 148 33.48 1.99 -33.59
CA ALA A 148 33.35 3.00 -34.64
C ALA A 148 32.13 3.91 -34.40
N LYS A 149 32.29 5.22 -34.58
CA LYS A 149 31.21 6.19 -34.52
C LYS A 149 30.81 6.62 -35.92
N LEU A 150 29.58 7.13 -36.10
CA LEU A 150 29.14 7.72 -37.36
C LEU A 150 30.11 8.81 -37.86
N SER A 151 30.63 9.63 -36.94
CA SER A 151 31.62 10.66 -37.25
C SER A 151 32.96 10.13 -37.78
N ASP A 152 33.29 8.86 -37.56
CA ASP A 152 34.53 8.22 -38.03
C ASP A 152 34.40 7.57 -39.41
N LEU A 153 33.18 7.43 -39.90
CA LEU A 153 32.87 6.82 -41.19
C LEU A 153 32.86 7.86 -42.32
N VAL A 154 33.38 7.46 -43.47
CA VAL A 154 33.35 8.20 -44.73
C VAL A 154 32.72 7.30 -45.79
N LEU A 155 31.53 7.66 -46.23
CA LEU A 155 30.79 6.98 -47.28
C LEU A 155 30.96 7.75 -48.59
N LYS A 156 31.86 7.27 -49.46
CA LYS A 156 32.10 7.87 -50.78
C LYS A 156 31.08 7.37 -51.80
N VAL A 157 30.59 8.30 -52.61
CA VAL A 157 29.80 8.02 -53.81
C VAL A 157 30.74 8.06 -55.00
N VAL A 158 30.76 6.97 -55.76
CA VAL A 158 31.69 6.74 -56.87
C VAL A 158 30.89 6.53 -58.15
N LYS A 159 31.39 7.02 -59.28
CA LYS A 159 30.85 6.80 -60.62
C LYS A 159 31.86 6.02 -61.47
N PHE A 160 31.35 5.15 -62.35
CA PHE A 160 32.11 4.58 -63.45
C PHE A 160 32.55 5.67 -64.44
N ASP A 161 33.83 5.70 -64.74
CA ASP A 161 34.40 6.66 -65.67
C ASP A 161 35.61 6.09 -66.41
N PHE A 162 35.42 5.75 -67.67
CA PHE A 162 36.49 5.26 -68.56
C PHE A 162 37.62 6.29 -68.78
N SER A 163 37.44 7.57 -68.41
CA SER A 163 38.45 8.62 -68.54
C SER A 163 39.48 8.65 -67.40
N VAL A 164 39.40 7.79 -66.38
CA VAL A 164 40.34 7.77 -65.24
C VAL A 164 40.94 6.40 -64.99
N SER A 165 42.17 6.38 -64.46
CA SER A 165 42.85 5.14 -64.07
C SER A 165 42.05 4.37 -63.02
N GLY A 166 41.89 3.06 -63.22
CA GLY A 166 41.04 2.20 -62.38
C GLY A 166 39.53 2.40 -62.54
N TYR A 167 39.10 3.30 -63.42
CA TYR A 167 37.70 3.61 -63.78
C TYR A 167 36.77 4.09 -62.64
N GLU A 168 37.31 4.37 -61.44
CA GLU A 168 36.55 4.87 -60.28
C GLU A 168 36.73 6.40 -60.10
N ARG A 169 35.72 7.21 -60.45
CA ARG A 169 35.70 8.65 -60.07
C ARG A 169 34.85 8.85 -58.82
N THR A 170 35.44 9.27 -57.70
CA THR A 170 34.67 9.75 -56.54
C THR A 170 34.00 11.09 -56.89
N ILE A 171 32.67 11.14 -56.83
CA ILE A 171 31.87 12.34 -57.17
C ILE A 171 31.36 13.09 -55.94
N GLY A 172 31.47 12.50 -54.75
CA GLY A 172 31.16 13.13 -53.48
C GLY A 172 31.34 12.17 -52.31
N GLN A 173 31.21 12.69 -51.08
CA GLN A 173 31.28 11.86 -49.88
C GLN A 173 30.33 12.36 -48.79
N ILE A 174 29.80 11.43 -48.02
CA ILE A 174 29.03 11.65 -46.81
C ILE A 174 29.98 11.40 -45.63
N GLN A 175 30.21 12.42 -44.82
CA GLN A 175 31.06 12.38 -43.63
C GLN A 175 30.43 13.29 -42.58
N PHE A 176 30.29 12.80 -41.35
CA PHE A 176 29.60 13.54 -40.29
C PHE A 176 30.56 14.38 -39.42
N PRO A 177 30.11 15.52 -38.86
CA PRO A 177 30.85 16.26 -37.83
C PRO A 177 31.21 15.39 -36.62
N GLN A 178 32.31 15.73 -35.92
CA GLN A 178 32.83 14.91 -34.80
C GLN A 178 31.80 14.60 -33.71
N ASN A 179 30.94 15.56 -33.38
CA ASN A 179 29.91 15.45 -32.34
C ASN A 179 28.51 15.09 -32.91
N PHE A 180 28.45 14.56 -34.14
CA PHE A 180 27.17 14.15 -34.72
C PHE A 180 26.60 12.90 -34.06
N THR A 181 25.31 12.97 -33.75
CA THR A 181 24.47 11.87 -33.27
C THR A 181 23.11 11.98 -33.96
N ASN A 182 22.51 10.84 -34.29
CA ASN A 182 21.12 10.77 -34.77
C ASN A 182 20.17 10.24 -33.68
N ASN A 183 20.63 10.21 -32.42
CA ASN A 183 19.84 9.80 -31.27
C ASN A 183 18.78 10.86 -30.97
N VAL A 184 17.53 10.45 -30.81
CA VAL A 184 16.45 11.31 -30.36
C VAL A 184 16.60 11.55 -28.86
N ALA A 185 16.71 12.81 -28.44
CA ALA A 185 16.63 13.18 -27.03
C ALA A 185 15.25 12.82 -26.46
N SER A 186 15.15 12.53 -25.16
CA SER A 186 13.90 12.09 -24.51
C SER A 186 12.76 13.12 -24.56
N THR A 187 13.04 14.38 -24.90
CA THR A 187 12.06 15.44 -25.13
C THR A 187 11.83 15.76 -26.61
N SER A 188 12.47 15.05 -27.54
CA SER A 188 12.42 15.30 -28.99
C SER A 188 11.61 14.23 -29.74
N TYR A 189 11.37 14.47 -31.03
CA TYR A 189 10.87 13.46 -31.97
C TYR A 189 11.72 13.38 -33.24
N LYS A 190 11.64 12.25 -33.93
CA LYS A 190 12.26 12.00 -35.24
C LYS A 190 11.20 11.74 -36.29
N ALA A 191 11.52 12.00 -37.56
CA ALA A 191 10.76 11.54 -38.70
C ALA A 191 11.38 10.24 -39.24
N ILE A 192 10.61 9.17 -39.31
CA ILE A 192 10.98 7.93 -40.00
C ILE A 192 10.11 7.74 -41.25
N TYR A 193 10.65 7.05 -42.26
CA TYR A 193 9.99 6.81 -43.54
C TYR A 193 9.65 5.33 -43.70
N TYR A 194 8.39 5.03 -43.93
CA TYR A 194 7.85 3.67 -44.05
C TYR A 194 6.77 3.62 -45.15
N ASN A 195 6.92 2.75 -46.15
CA ASN A 195 5.97 2.60 -47.27
C ASN A 195 5.48 3.95 -47.86
N SER A 196 6.44 4.78 -48.29
CA SER A 196 6.22 6.15 -48.81
C SER A 196 5.46 7.11 -47.87
N THR A 197 5.32 6.76 -46.59
CA THR A 197 4.59 7.51 -45.56
C THR A 197 5.58 7.96 -44.48
N THR A 198 5.42 9.18 -43.97
CA THR A 198 6.29 9.73 -42.92
C THR A 198 5.59 9.64 -41.57
N LEU A 199 6.28 9.07 -40.60
CA LEU A 199 5.80 8.92 -39.22
C LEU A 199 6.69 9.77 -38.31
N TYR A 200 6.08 10.56 -37.42
CA TYR A 200 6.79 11.16 -36.30
C TYR A 200 6.80 10.21 -35.11
N THR A 201 7.97 9.98 -34.54
CA THR A 201 8.20 8.99 -33.47
C THR A 201 8.98 9.56 -32.30
N LYS A 202 8.61 9.15 -31.08
CA LYS A 202 9.30 9.48 -29.83
C LYS A 202 8.96 8.51 -28.70
N ILE A 203 9.80 8.46 -27.67
CA ILE A 203 9.39 8.01 -26.33
C ILE A 203 8.48 9.11 -25.74
N SER A 204 7.38 8.75 -25.09
CA SER A 204 6.55 9.67 -24.30
C SER A 204 6.80 9.54 -22.79
N SER A 205 7.00 8.31 -22.30
CA SER A 205 7.46 8.04 -20.93
C SER A 205 8.30 6.76 -20.88
N ALA A 206 9.18 6.67 -19.90
CA ALA A 206 9.91 5.45 -19.57
C ALA A 206 10.08 5.38 -18.05
N SER A 207 9.71 4.25 -17.44
CA SER A 207 9.85 4.00 -16.01
C SER A 207 10.60 2.71 -15.75
N ILE A 208 11.28 2.64 -14.61
CA ILE A 208 11.96 1.43 -14.17
C ILE A 208 11.77 1.23 -12.67
N GLY A 209 11.38 0.00 -12.29
CA GLY A 209 11.32 -0.46 -10.92
C GLY A 209 12.21 -1.69 -10.73
N GLN A 210 12.74 -1.89 -9.52
CA GLN A 210 13.53 -3.06 -9.17
C GLN A 210 12.71 -4.01 -8.30
N SER A 211 12.80 -5.32 -8.55
CA SER A 211 12.17 -6.35 -7.73
C SER A 211 13.03 -7.60 -7.67
N GLY A 212 13.68 -7.82 -6.53
CA GLY A 212 14.63 -8.92 -6.36
C GLY A 212 15.88 -8.76 -7.23
N GLU A 213 16.23 -9.82 -7.96
CA GLU A 213 17.40 -9.84 -8.86
C GLU A 213 17.15 -9.18 -10.23
N ASP A 214 15.94 -8.67 -10.50
CA ASP A 214 15.56 -8.08 -11.79
C ASP A 214 15.06 -6.63 -11.68
N LYS A 215 15.09 -5.94 -12.83
CA LYS A 215 14.51 -4.61 -13.06
C LYS A 215 13.47 -4.71 -14.18
N LEU A 216 12.23 -4.31 -13.91
CA LEU A 216 11.20 -4.20 -14.94
C LEU A 216 11.23 -2.78 -15.52
N ALA A 217 11.58 -2.67 -16.80
CA ALA A 217 11.52 -1.44 -17.57
C ALA A 217 10.21 -1.40 -18.38
N LYS A 218 9.45 -0.31 -18.23
CA LYS A 218 8.25 0.00 -19.03
C LYS A 218 8.51 1.25 -19.88
N LEU A 219 8.11 1.22 -21.15
CA LEU A 219 8.25 2.35 -22.06
C LEU A 219 6.95 2.59 -22.83
N LYS A 220 6.55 3.86 -22.95
CA LYS A 220 5.51 4.30 -23.88
C LYS A 220 6.15 4.99 -25.08
N PHE A 221 5.80 4.52 -26.27
CA PHE A 221 6.35 4.99 -27.54
C PHE A 221 5.24 5.44 -28.47
N VAL A 222 5.41 6.63 -29.05
CA VAL A 222 4.41 7.30 -29.88
C VAL A 222 4.75 7.14 -31.34
N TYR A 223 3.75 6.76 -32.13
CA TYR A 223 3.69 6.96 -33.56
C TYR A 223 2.64 8.02 -33.91
N ASN A 224 2.98 8.93 -34.81
CA ASN A 224 2.04 9.91 -35.37
C ASN A 224 2.19 9.96 -36.89
N ASN A 225 1.15 9.57 -37.63
CA ASN A 225 1.19 9.52 -39.09
C ASN A 225 0.95 10.91 -39.69
N ILE A 226 2.01 11.57 -40.17
CA ILE A 226 1.91 12.87 -40.83
C ILE A 226 1.85 12.78 -42.37
N GLY A 227 1.77 11.56 -42.92
CA GLY A 227 1.63 11.32 -44.35
C GLY A 227 0.17 11.35 -44.82
N LYS A 228 -0.01 11.37 -46.15
CA LYS A 228 -1.32 11.39 -46.82
C LYS A 228 -1.94 10.01 -47.05
N LYS A 229 -1.40 8.96 -46.43
CA LYS A 229 -1.82 7.55 -46.62
C LYS A 229 -1.77 6.80 -45.29
N THR A 230 -2.58 5.76 -45.17
CA THR A 230 -2.51 4.80 -44.06
C THR A 230 -1.17 4.07 -44.06
N ALA A 231 -0.56 3.90 -42.89
CA ALA A 231 0.61 3.06 -42.67
C ALA A 231 0.24 1.87 -41.77
N THR A 232 0.54 0.65 -42.21
CA THR A 232 0.43 -0.56 -41.39
C THR A 232 1.83 -0.92 -40.91
N ILE A 233 2.14 -0.65 -39.65
CA ILE A 233 3.47 -0.88 -39.08
C ILE A 233 3.55 -2.33 -38.62
N SER A 234 4.20 -3.15 -39.45
CA SER A 234 4.49 -4.56 -39.20
C SER A 234 6.00 -4.84 -39.27
N LYS A 235 6.45 -5.95 -38.68
CA LYS A 235 7.86 -6.37 -38.62
C LYS A 235 8.83 -5.32 -38.04
N PHE A 236 8.37 -4.53 -37.08
CA PHE A 236 9.20 -3.66 -36.23
C PHE A 236 9.56 -4.39 -34.94
N LYS A 237 10.82 -4.29 -34.50
CA LYS A 237 11.30 -4.81 -33.22
C LYS A 237 11.96 -3.70 -32.42
N TYR A 238 12.02 -3.88 -31.10
CA TYR A 238 12.35 -2.84 -30.15
C TYR A 238 13.37 -3.38 -29.17
N TYR A 239 14.54 -2.76 -29.06
CA TYR A 239 15.62 -3.21 -28.20
C TYR A 239 16.04 -2.13 -27.23
N ILE A 240 16.06 -2.44 -25.93
CA ILE A 240 16.80 -1.63 -24.96
C ILE A 240 18.27 -2.02 -25.06
N VAL A 241 19.10 -1.06 -25.42
CA VAL A 241 20.54 -1.21 -25.59
C VAL A 241 21.25 -0.46 -24.48
N THR A 242 22.08 -1.17 -23.73
CA THR A 242 22.84 -0.64 -22.60
C THR A 242 24.00 0.25 -23.05
N SER A 243 24.62 0.96 -22.12
CA SER A 243 25.89 1.65 -22.35
C SER A 243 27.06 0.71 -22.68
N THR A 244 26.92 -0.60 -22.42
CA THR A 244 27.87 -1.66 -22.80
C THR A 244 27.54 -2.35 -24.13
N GLY A 245 26.47 -1.93 -24.82
CA GLY A 245 26.04 -2.51 -26.10
C GLY A 245 25.21 -3.79 -26.01
N ALA A 246 24.91 -4.29 -24.80
CA ALA A 246 24.01 -5.44 -24.62
C ALA A 246 22.58 -5.06 -25.01
N MET A 247 21.91 -5.92 -25.78
CA MET A 247 20.58 -5.68 -26.35
C MET A 247 19.53 -6.59 -25.69
N TYR A 248 18.43 -6.02 -25.25
CA TYR A 248 17.30 -6.72 -24.64
C TYR A 248 16.00 -6.39 -25.39
N GLU A 249 15.29 -7.39 -25.90
CA GLU A 249 14.07 -7.16 -26.68
C GLU A 249 12.91 -6.71 -25.77
N ALA A 250 12.26 -5.59 -26.12
CA ALA A 250 11.13 -5.03 -25.41
C ALA A 250 9.84 -5.36 -26.17
N ALA A 251 9.07 -6.32 -25.65
CA ALA A 251 7.83 -6.75 -26.26
C ALA A 251 6.76 -5.64 -26.12
N PRO A 252 6.10 -5.23 -27.22
CA PRO A 252 4.89 -4.42 -27.15
C PRO A 252 3.74 -5.20 -26.49
N THR A 253 2.88 -4.49 -25.75
CA THR A 253 1.66 -5.08 -25.18
C THR A 253 0.62 -5.41 -26.24
N ASP A 254 0.54 -4.60 -27.31
CA ASP A 254 -0.25 -4.88 -28.50
C ASP A 254 0.53 -5.83 -29.44
N THR A 255 0.05 -7.06 -29.62
CA THR A 255 0.69 -8.07 -30.51
C THR A 255 0.22 -8.02 -31.96
N THR A 256 -0.70 -7.11 -32.30
CA THR A 256 -1.30 -6.96 -33.64
C THR A 256 -0.60 -5.88 -34.48
N ASP A 257 -0.57 -6.05 -35.81
CA ASP A 257 -0.10 -5.05 -36.77
C ASP A 257 -0.70 -3.65 -36.53
N LEU A 258 0.17 -2.64 -36.40
CA LEU A 258 -0.21 -1.30 -35.97
C LEU A 258 -0.64 -0.43 -37.16
N VAL A 259 -1.95 -0.43 -37.45
CA VAL A 259 -2.56 0.37 -38.52
C VAL A 259 -2.81 1.83 -38.08
N LEU A 260 -2.26 2.80 -38.83
CA LEU A 260 -2.40 4.24 -38.58
C LEU A 260 -2.91 4.95 -39.83
N ALA A 261 -4.15 5.45 -39.79
CA ALA A 261 -4.68 6.33 -40.84
C ALA A 261 -3.96 7.70 -40.86
N PRO A 262 -4.12 8.53 -41.92
CA PRO A 262 -3.55 9.87 -41.98
C PRO A 262 -3.92 10.72 -40.76
N LEU A 263 -2.96 11.49 -40.23
CA LEU A 263 -3.08 12.35 -39.05
C LEU A 263 -3.42 11.63 -37.73
N VAL A 264 -3.40 10.29 -37.69
CA VAL A 264 -3.61 9.52 -36.46
C VAL A 264 -2.33 9.39 -35.64
N ARG A 265 -2.43 9.73 -34.35
CA ARG A 265 -1.47 9.38 -33.30
C ARG A 265 -1.95 8.13 -32.55
N LYS A 266 -1.06 7.15 -32.36
CA LYS A 266 -1.21 6.08 -31.36
C LYS A 266 0.05 5.99 -30.50
N GLU A 267 -0.14 5.55 -29.27
CA GLU A 267 0.91 5.24 -28.31
C GLU A 267 0.85 3.73 -28.04
N ILE A 268 2.01 3.08 -27.94
CA ILE A 268 2.14 1.67 -27.53
C ILE A 268 2.94 1.60 -26.23
N GLU A 269 2.54 0.71 -25.32
CA GLU A 269 3.38 0.31 -24.18
C GLU A 269 4.24 -0.91 -24.58
N MET A 270 5.47 -0.95 -24.04
CA MET A 270 6.41 -2.04 -24.18
C MET A 270 7.04 -2.36 -22.82
N THR A 271 7.34 -3.62 -22.58
CA THR A 271 7.95 -4.10 -21.33
C THR A 271 9.18 -4.95 -21.58
N VAL A 272 10.21 -4.82 -20.74
CA VAL A 272 11.36 -5.74 -20.71
C VAL A 272 11.90 -5.95 -19.31
N THR A 273 12.30 -7.18 -19.01
CA THR A 273 13.03 -7.55 -17.80
C THR A 273 14.53 -7.43 -18.04
N LEU A 274 15.23 -6.69 -17.19
CA LEU A 274 16.67 -6.46 -17.25
C LEU A 274 17.30 -6.98 -15.94
N PRO A 275 18.36 -7.80 -15.98
CA PRO A 275 19.02 -8.26 -14.75
C PRO A 275 19.51 -7.08 -13.89
N SER A 276 19.35 -7.15 -12.57
CA SER A 276 19.68 -6.08 -11.62
C SER A 276 21.11 -5.55 -11.74
N LYS A 277 22.06 -6.41 -12.12
CA LYS A 277 23.48 -6.07 -12.35
C LYS A 277 23.70 -5.17 -13.58
N VAL A 278 22.72 -5.06 -14.48
CA VAL A 278 22.80 -4.22 -15.69
C VAL A 278 22.61 -2.74 -15.34
N SER A 279 23.56 -1.90 -15.81
CA SER A 279 23.42 -0.45 -15.74
C SER A 279 22.46 0.06 -16.80
N THR A 280 21.44 0.79 -16.36
CA THR A 280 20.43 1.44 -17.20
C THR A 280 20.76 2.91 -17.49
N THR A 281 21.83 3.42 -16.89
CA THR A 281 22.37 4.76 -17.16
C THR A 281 22.91 4.86 -18.58
N GLY A 282 22.35 5.79 -19.37
CA GLY A 282 22.71 5.97 -20.77
C GLY A 282 22.11 4.94 -21.73
N ALA A 283 21.15 4.13 -21.28
CA ALA A 283 20.44 3.17 -22.13
C ALA A 283 19.62 3.87 -23.23
N ARG A 284 19.46 3.18 -24.35
CA ARG A 284 18.73 3.66 -25.54
C ARG A 284 17.69 2.65 -25.97
N LEU A 285 16.59 3.13 -26.54
CA LEU A 285 15.69 2.31 -27.33
C LEU A 285 16.18 2.34 -28.79
N ILE A 286 16.55 1.20 -29.35
CA ILE A 286 16.75 1.05 -30.79
C ILE A 286 15.50 0.41 -31.37
N VAL A 287 14.85 1.12 -32.28
CA VAL A 287 13.76 0.60 -33.10
C VAL A 287 14.37 0.06 -34.38
N THR A 288 14.10 -1.20 -34.69
CA THR A 288 14.59 -1.90 -35.88
C THR A 288 13.43 -2.40 -36.74
N ARG A 289 13.73 -2.78 -37.98
CA ARG A 289 12.77 -3.32 -38.95
C ARG A 289 13.40 -4.50 -39.68
N GLU A 290 12.63 -5.56 -39.92
CA GLU A 290 13.05 -6.66 -40.79
C GLU A 290 13.03 -6.24 -42.27
N SER A 291 13.97 -6.77 -43.05
CA SER A 291 14.34 -6.24 -44.36
C SER A 291 14.00 -7.18 -45.52
N GLY A 292 12.74 -7.63 -45.57
CA GLY A 292 12.17 -8.41 -46.68
C GLY A 292 12.58 -9.88 -46.70
N THR A 293 13.87 -10.19 -46.53
CA THR A 293 14.34 -11.51 -46.12
C THR A 293 14.24 -11.63 -44.59
N GLU A 294 13.77 -12.78 -44.10
CA GLU A 294 13.29 -12.94 -42.72
C GLU A 294 14.37 -13.00 -41.64
N SER A 295 15.64 -12.84 -42.02
CA SER A 295 16.81 -12.85 -41.12
C SER A 295 17.54 -11.51 -41.03
N LEU A 296 17.23 -10.52 -41.87
CA LEU A 296 17.94 -9.24 -41.88
C LEU A 296 17.18 -8.17 -41.09
N VAL A 297 17.71 -7.82 -39.92
CA VAL A 297 17.23 -6.71 -39.09
C VAL A 297 18.09 -5.46 -39.34
N LEU A 298 17.46 -4.28 -39.46
CA LEU A 298 18.16 -3.00 -39.63
C LEU A 298 17.60 -1.91 -38.69
N PRO A 299 18.44 -1.03 -38.12
CA PRO A 299 17.99 0.05 -37.26
C PRO A 299 17.33 1.18 -38.06
N VAL A 300 16.20 1.70 -37.55
CA VAL A 300 15.43 2.83 -38.14
C VAL A 300 15.29 4.02 -37.18
N GLY A 301 15.61 3.86 -35.91
CA GLY A 301 15.76 5.00 -34.99
C GLY A 301 16.34 4.62 -33.63
N GLU A 302 17.16 5.52 -33.07
CA GLU A 302 17.75 5.41 -31.74
C GLU A 302 17.16 6.52 -30.85
N TYR A 303 16.67 6.20 -29.65
CA TYR A 303 16.03 7.15 -28.74
C TYR A 303 16.68 7.03 -27.36
N ASN A 304 17.19 8.14 -26.82
CA ASN A 304 17.83 8.16 -25.51
C ASN A 304 16.77 7.99 -24.42
N ILE A 305 16.88 6.95 -23.59
CA ILE A 305 15.90 6.69 -22.54
C ILE A 305 16.25 7.54 -21.31
N LYS A 306 15.28 8.32 -20.82
CA LYS A 306 15.34 8.92 -19.48
C LYS A 306 14.31 8.22 -18.61
N TYR A 307 14.73 7.20 -17.87
CA TYR A 307 13.88 6.54 -16.90
C TYR A 307 13.49 7.50 -15.77
N THR A 308 12.21 7.60 -15.47
CA THR A 308 11.75 7.97 -14.13
C THR A 308 11.82 6.74 -13.26
N THR A 309 12.62 6.77 -12.19
CA THR A 309 12.54 5.76 -11.13
C THR A 309 11.15 5.86 -10.48
N SER A 310 10.32 4.83 -10.64
CA SER A 310 9.31 4.54 -9.63
C SER A 310 10.08 4.20 -8.35
N SER A 311 9.87 4.95 -7.28
CA SER A 311 10.60 4.78 -6.01
C SER A 311 10.18 3.48 -5.33
N GLU A 312 10.84 2.41 -5.75
CA GLU A 312 10.63 1.02 -5.36
C GLU A 312 11.99 0.41 -5.00
N SER A 313 12.14 -0.06 -3.76
CA SER A 313 13.25 -0.89 -3.28
C SER A 313 14.69 -0.33 -3.47
N THR A 314 15.00 0.82 -2.87
CA THR A 314 16.32 0.98 -2.25
C THR A 314 16.42 0.08 -1.01
N THR A 315 17.59 -0.48 -0.69
CA THR A 315 17.80 -1.41 0.43
C THR A 315 17.69 -0.80 1.84
N THR A 316 17.28 0.47 1.94
CA THR A 316 16.90 1.14 3.19
C THR A 316 15.48 0.72 3.57
N ALA A 317 15.27 0.33 4.83
CA ALA A 317 13.93 0.08 5.36
C ALA A 317 13.09 1.37 5.27
N THR A 318 11.99 1.32 4.53
CA THR A 318 11.07 2.44 4.31
C THR A 318 9.70 2.10 4.88
N ASP A 319 9.20 2.97 5.76
CA ASP A 319 7.86 2.83 6.37
C ASP A 319 6.74 3.22 5.39
N ASN A 320 7.06 3.77 4.22
CA ASN A 320 6.09 4.20 3.21
C ASN A 320 6.61 4.07 1.77
N PHE A 321 5.70 3.90 0.82
CA PHE A 321 5.97 3.97 -0.63
C PHE A 321 4.81 4.63 -1.40
N MET A 322 5.08 5.04 -2.64
CA MET A 322 4.11 5.70 -3.53
C MET A 322 3.74 4.81 -4.72
N TYR A 323 2.50 4.33 -4.75
CA TYR A 323 1.95 3.51 -5.84
C TYR A 323 1.16 4.36 -6.84
N THR A 324 1.18 3.98 -8.12
CA THR A 324 0.39 4.64 -9.18
C THR A 324 -0.31 3.58 -10.02
N THR A 325 -1.63 3.72 -10.14
CA THR A 325 -2.55 2.92 -10.94
C THR A 325 -3.01 3.74 -12.16
N GLU A 326 -3.87 3.15 -13.00
CA GLU A 326 -4.51 3.90 -14.10
C GLU A 326 -5.52 4.93 -13.57
N ASP A 327 -6.23 4.62 -12.48
CA ASP A 327 -7.20 5.52 -11.83
C ASP A 327 -6.53 6.68 -11.08
N GLY A 328 -5.40 6.41 -10.44
CA GLY A 328 -4.67 7.43 -9.68
C GLY A 328 -3.56 6.92 -8.76
N LYS A 329 -3.14 7.80 -7.83
CA LYS A 329 -1.95 7.64 -6.99
C LYS A 329 -2.31 7.43 -5.50
N TYR A 330 -1.65 6.47 -4.87
CA TYR A 330 -1.79 6.15 -3.44
C TYR A 330 -0.44 6.24 -2.71
N GLU A 331 -0.44 6.70 -1.46
CA GLU A 331 0.63 6.46 -0.48
C GLU A 331 0.25 5.24 0.35
N TYR A 332 1.14 4.27 0.47
CA TYR A 332 1.05 3.17 1.44
C TYR A 332 2.03 3.45 2.57
N ARG A 333 1.60 3.29 3.84
CA ARG A 333 2.46 3.47 5.02
C ARG A 333 2.20 2.39 6.06
N LEU A 334 3.25 1.71 6.52
CA LEU A 334 3.24 0.77 7.63
C LEU A 334 3.22 1.57 8.94
N THR A 335 2.11 1.54 9.67
CA THR A 335 1.97 2.26 10.95
C THR A 335 2.29 1.37 12.15
N GLN A 336 2.22 0.05 12.00
CA GLN A 336 2.47 -0.93 13.06
C GLN A 336 2.89 -2.28 12.47
N LEU A 337 3.82 -2.98 13.14
CA LEU A 337 4.23 -4.36 12.84
C LEU A 337 4.51 -5.10 14.15
N LEU A 338 3.64 -6.03 14.53
CA LEU A 338 3.69 -6.75 15.80
C LEU A 338 3.82 -8.26 15.58
N ARG A 339 4.40 -8.92 16.59
CA ARG A 339 4.37 -10.36 16.77
C ARG A 339 3.69 -10.61 18.12
N GLU A 340 2.63 -11.40 18.09
CA GLU A 340 1.62 -11.48 19.14
C GLU A 340 1.33 -12.94 19.49
N PRO A 341 1.42 -13.36 20.77
CA PRO A 341 1.24 -14.76 21.13
C PRO A 341 -0.19 -15.24 20.96
N TRP A 342 -0.37 -16.40 20.31
CA TRP A 342 -1.67 -17.02 20.03
C TRP A 342 -1.64 -18.54 20.25
N GLU A 343 -2.22 -18.99 21.36
CA GLU A 343 -2.33 -20.42 21.72
C GLU A 343 -0.97 -21.14 21.77
N ASN A 344 -0.58 -21.87 20.72
CA ASN A 344 0.71 -22.56 20.57
C ASN A 344 1.60 -21.96 19.45
N GLN A 345 1.14 -20.90 18.81
CA GLN A 345 1.76 -20.18 17.70
C GLN A 345 1.88 -18.69 18.04
N ASP A 346 2.44 -17.90 17.13
CA ASP A 346 2.29 -16.45 17.16
C ASP A 346 1.50 -15.99 15.93
N VAL A 347 0.77 -14.88 16.08
CA VAL A 347 0.32 -14.06 14.97
C VAL A 347 1.41 -13.03 14.66
N LEU A 348 1.70 -12.84 13.38
CA LEU A 348 2.45 -11.71 12.86
C LEU A 348 1.44 -10.78 12.20
N SER A 349 1.21 -9.59 12.78
CA SER A 349 0.24 -8.62 12.28
C SER A 349 0.87 -7.29 11.89
N ALA A 350 0.20 -6.57 11.00
CA ALA A 350 0.58 -5.21 10.62
C ALA A 350 -0.63 -4.36 10.27
N ARG A 351 -0.53 -3.05 10.56
CA ARG A 351 -1.48 -2.03 10.11
C ARG A 351 -0.86 -1.18 9.01
N ILE A 352 -1.59 -1.05 7.91
CA ILE A 352 -1.17 -0.34 6.69
C ILE A 352 -2.17 0.78 6.42
N ARG A 353 -1.72 2.03 6.47
CA ARG A 353 -2.48 3.19 6.02
C ARG A 353 -2.34 3.35 4.51
N ILE A 354 -3.46 3.36 3.78
CA ILE A 354 -3.52 3.72 2.37
C ILE A 354 -4.14 5.11 2.26
N THR A 355 -3.43 6.08 1.69
CA THR A 355 -3.92 7.45 1.47
C THR A 355 -4.00 7.77 -0.02
N ASN A 356 -5.15 8.21 -0.51
CA ASN A 356 -5.29 8.72 -1.87
C ASN A 356 -4.56 10.07 -2.01
N LYS A 357 -3.59 10.17 -2.92
CA LYS A 357 -2.82 11.40 -3.21
C LYS A 357 -3.20 12.06 -4.54
N SER A 358 -4.41 11.76 -5.03
CA SER A 358 -4.99 12.30 -6.26
C SER A 358 -6.00 13.40 -5.94
N ALA A 359 -6.33 14.24 -6.93
CA ALA A 359 -7.34 15.28 -6.78
C ALA A 359 -8.79 14.74 -6.81
N ASN A 360 -8.99 13.53 -7.35
CA ASN A 360 -10.28 12.86 -7.45
C ASN A 360 -10.41 11.78 -6.38
N SER A 361 -11.65 11.35 -6.08
CA SER A 361 -11.86 10.14 -5.27
C SER A 361 -11.47 8.88 -6.05
N LEU A 362 -10.91 7.89 -5.35
CA LEU A 362 -10.48 6.59 -5.89
C LEU A 362 -11.11 5.44 -5.09
N GLY A 363 -11.19 4.24 -5.66
CA GLY A 363 -11.55 3.03 -4.91
C GLY A 363 -10.53 2.67 -3.82
N ILE A 364 -10.87 1.69 -2.98
CA ILE A 364 -9.91 1.09 -2.03
C ILE A 364 -9.16 -0.03 -2.75
N PRO A 365 -7.80 -0.03 -2.80
CA PRO A 365 -7.03 -1.10 -3.41
C PRO A 365 -7.24 -2.46 -2.74
N ASN A 366 -7.35 -3.52 -3.55
CA ASN A 366 -7.50 -4.89 -3.05
C ASN A 366 -6.12 -5.44 -2.66
N VAL A 367 -5.74 -5.22 -1.40
CA VAL A 367 -4.42 -5.59 -0.87
C VAL A 367 -4.30 -7.10 -0.66
N THR A 368 -3.25 -7.66 -1.23
CA THR A 368 -2.78 -9.04 -0.99
C THR A 368 -1.25 -9.03 -0.85
N GLY A 369 -0.62 -10.10 -0.35
CA GLY A 369 0.84 -10.13 -0.21
C GLY A 369 1.35 -11.11 0.85
N ASN A 370 2.63 -10.96 1.19
CA ASN A 370 3.32 -11.76 2.21
C ASN A 370 4.18 -10.92 3.15
N PHE A 371 4.38 -11.45 4.35
CA PHE A 371 5.56 -11.16 5.14
C PHE A 371 6.75 -11.92 4.54
N LEU A 372 7.80 -11.20 4.18
CA LEU A 372 9.11 -11.74 3.81
C LEU A 372 10.05 -11.64 5.02
N LEU A 373 10.42 -12.78 5.58
CA LEU A 373 11.27 -12.91 6.77
C LEU A 373 12.71 -13.21 6.34
N ASP A 374 13.66 -12.45 6.88
CA ASP A 374 15.10 -12.49 6.56
C ASP A 374 15.46 -12.49 5.05
N ASN A 375 14.55 -11.98 4.22
CA ASN A 375 14.60 -11.99 2.75
C ASN A 375 14.51 -13.39 2.10
N THR A 376 14.15 -14.44 2.85
CA THR A 376 14.12 -15.83 2.37
C THR A 376 12.74 -16.48 2.51
N ALA A 377 12.20 -16.54 3.73
CA ALA A 377 10.90 -17.17 3.98
C ALA A 377 9.76 -16.21 3.64
N LYS A 378 8.74 -16.71 2.92
CA LYS A 378 7.51 -15.97 2.58
C LYS A 378 6.33 -16.60 3.29
N ILE A 379 5.50 -15.76 3.91
CA ILE A 379 4.26 -16.17 4.58
C ILE A 379 3.16 -15.22 4.11
N ASP A 380 2.28 -15.72 3.23
CA ASP A 380 1.16 -14.91 2.70
C ASP A 380 0.20 -14.52 3.83
N PHE A 381 -0.23 -13.26 3.82
CA PHE A 381 -1.10 -12.70 4.86
C PHE A 381 -2.57 -12.74 4.45
N LYS A 382 -3.46 -12.90 5.43
CA LYS A 382 -4.88 -12.59 5.27
C LYS A 382 -5.08 -11.09 5.46
N THR A 383 -5.82 -10.46 4.56
CA THR A 383 -6.22 -9.04 4.65
C THR A 383 -7.55 -8.92 5.35
N VAL A 384 -7.64 -8.08 6.38
CA VAL A 384 -8.86 -7.85 7.15
C VAL A 384 -9.69 -6.76 6.45
N ALA A 385 -10.88 -7.14 5.95
CA ALA A 385 -11.74 -6.27 5.18
C ALA A 385 -12.30 -5.10 6.02
N THR A 386 -12.30 -3.91 5.43
CA THR A 386 -12.80 -2.68 6.05
C THR A 386 -14.30 -2.51 5.75
N ALA A 387 -15.13 -2.54 6.79
CA ALA A 387 -16.57 -2.73 6.63
C ALA A 387 -17.34 -1.51 6.09
N ASN A 388 -16.82 -0.29 6.26
CA ASN A 388 -17.62 0.95 6.22
C ASN A 388 -17.13 2.03 5.24
N GLN A 389 -16.08 1.79 4.44
CA GLN A 389 -15.62 2.72 3.42
C GLN A 389 -15.76 2.11 2.00
N PHE A 390 -16.33 2.87 1.06
CA PHE A 390 -16.47 2.47 -0.35
C PHE A 390 -15.34 3.04 -1.24
N ALA A 391 -14.90 4.26 -0.95
CA ALA A 391 -13.92 4.99 -1.75
C ALA A 391 -13.15 6.00 -0.89
N LEU A 392 -11.91 6.28 -1.27
CA LEU A 392 -11.05 7.29 -0.66
C LEU A 392 -11.24 8.64 -1.36
N ASN A 393 -11.70 9.65 -0.63
CA ASN A 393 -11.69 11.04 -1.11
C ASN A 393 -10.25 11.54 -1.36
N ALA A 394 -10.07 12.69 -2.01
CA ALA A 394 -8.76 13.31 -2.18
C ALA A 394 -8.09 13.59 -0.81
N ASN A 395 -6.88 13.06 -0.58
CA ASN A 395 -6.19 13.00 0.73
C ASN A 395 -6.91 12.21 1.84
N GLY A 396 -8.03 11.55 1.53
CA GLY A 396 -8.67 10.56 2.40
C GLY A 396 -7.83 9.29 2.51
N TYR A 397 -7.96 8.59 3.64
CA TYR A 397 -7.22 7.38 3.93
C TYR A 397 -8.10 6.30 4.56
N VAL A 398 -7.62 5.07 4.48
CA VAL A 398 -8.12 3.91 5.21
C VAL A 398 -6.95 3.20 5.88
N ASP A 399 -7.16 2.69 7.08
CA ASP A 399 -6.23 1.76 7.72
C ASP A 399 -6.73 0.33 7.50
N ILE A 400 -5.85 -0.54 7.00
CA ILE A 400 -6.11 -1.96 6.72
C ILE A 400 -5.16 -2.80 7.58
N ASP A 401 -5.71 -3.79 8.26
CA ASP A 401 -4.92 -4.75 9.03
C ASP A 401 -4.68 -6.02 8.21
N VAL A 402 -3.48 -6.59 8.35
CA VAL A 402 -3.09 -7.85 7.72
C VAL A 402 -2.44 -8.76 8.75
N TYR A 403 -2.68 -10.07 8.67
CA TYR A 403 -2.11 -11.02 9.63
C TYR A 403 -1.75 -12.38 9.02
N ALA A 404 -0.77 -13.06 9.61
CA ALA A 404 -0.41 -14.44 9.30
C ALA A 404 -0.05 -15.20 10.59
N LYS A 405 -0.18 -16.52 10.61
CA LYS A 405 0.30 -17.37 11.72
C LYS A 405 1.72 -17.84 11.46
N ILE A 406 2.54 -17.86 12.50
CA ILE A 406 3.92 -18.38 12.48
C ILE A 406 4.14 -19.34 13.67
N PRO A 407 5.03 -20.34 13.56
CA PRO A 407 5.41 -21.15 14.71
C PRO A 407 6.07 -20.27 15.80
N SER A 408 5.68 -20.47 17.06
CA SER A 408 6.20 -19.70 18.20
C SER A 408 7.71 -19.84 18.38
N ASN A 409 8.28 -20.99 17.99
CA ASN A 409 9.72 -21.24 17.99
C ASN A 409 10.47 -20.72 16.74
N TYR A 410 9.79 -20.16 15.75
CA TYR A 410 10.43 -19.62 14.55
C TYR A 410 11.05 -18.24 14.85
N SER A 411 12.35 -18.08 14.62
CA SER A 411 13.07 -16.81 14.82
C SER A 411 13.42 -16.15 13.49
N PHE A 412 13.44 -14.81 13.48
CA PHE A 412 13.85 -14.00 12.33
C PHE A 412 14.45 -12.66 12.81
N THR A 413 15.34 -12.06 12.01
CA THR A 413 16.00 -10.78 12.33
C THR A 413 15.42 -9.58 11.57
N LYS A 414 14.71 -9.83 10.48
CA LYS A 414 14.10 -8.84 9.59
C LYS A 414 12.74 -9.33 9.13
N ALA A 415 11.75 -8.45 9.19
CA ALA A 415 10.45 -8.64 8.57
C ALA A 415 10.15 -7.46 7.64
N LYS A 416 9.59 -7.76 6.48
CA LYS A 416 9.19 -6.79 5.44
C LYS A 416 7.88 -7.27 4.83
N LEU A 417 6.92 -6.38 4.63
CA LEU A 417 5.71 -6.71 3.89
C LEU A 417 5.95 -6.47 2.40
N VAL A 418 5.66 -7.47 1.57
CA VAL A 418 5.53 -7.32 0.12
C VAL A 418 4.06 -7.07 -0.15
N ILE A 419 3.73 -5.88 -0.66
CA ILE A 419 2.35 -5.44 -0.90
C ILE A 419 2.04 -5.59 -2.39
N ASN A 420 0.95 -6.28 -2.70
CA ASN A 420 0.38 -6.41 -4.03
C ASN A 420 -1.02 -5.78 -4.08
N ASN A 421 -1.35 -5.18 -5.23
CA ASN A 421 -2.70 -4.77 -5.58
C ASN A 421 -3.29 -5.78 -6.57
N LYS A 422 -4.35 -6.48 -6.16
CA LYS A 422 -5.07 -7.45 -6.97
C LYS A 422 -6.13 -6.75 -7.82
N ILE A 423 -5.95 -6.74 -9.14
CA ILE A 423 -6.94 -6.17 -10.07
C ILE A 423 -8.06 -7.20 -10.32
N ASP A 424 -7.67 -8.44 -10.59
CA ASP A 424 -8.56 -9.60 -10.76
C ASP A 424 -7.84 -10.90 -10.33
N ASP A 425 -8.45 -12.07 -10.53
CA ASP A 425 -7.89 -13.38 -10.14
C ASP A 425 -6.62 -13.81 -10.92
N LYS A 426 -6.27 -13.11 -12.00
CA LYS A 426 -5.11 -13.37 -12.87
C LYS A 426 -4.10 -12.23 -12.81
N THR A 427 -4.56 -10.99 -12.65
CA THR A 427 -3.74 -9.79 -12.65
C THR A 427 -3.48 -9.28 -11.23
N ILE A 428 -2.39 -9.75 -10.64
CA ILE A 428 -1.85 -9.30 -9.35
C ILE A 428 -0.59 -8.47 -9.63
N ASN A 429 -0.66 -7.16 -9.39
CA ASN A 429 0.48 -6.26 -9.54
C ASN A 429 1.19 -6.08 -8.19
N LYS A 430 2.51 -6.26 -8.13
CA LYS A 430 3.28 -5.77 -6.97
C LYS A 430 3.12 -4.24 -6.89
N ALA A 431 2.69 -3.76 -5.74
CA ALA A 431 2.47 -2.35 -5.46
C ALA A 431 3.68 -1.70 -4.78
N GLY A 432 4.32 -2.42 -3.86
CA GLY A 432 5.58 -2.04 -3.24
C GLY A 432 6.02 -2.93 -2.08
N GLU A 433 6.94 -2.42 -1.27
CA GLU A 433 7.43 -3.10 -0.06
C GLU A 433 7.48 -2.13 1.13
N LEU A 434 7.17 -2.63 2.33
CA LEU A 434 7.20 -1.86 3.57
C LEU A 434 8.08 -2.54 4.61
N ALA A 435 9.02 -1.79 5.20
CA ALA A 435 9.86 -2.27 6.29
C ALA A 435 10.14 -1.16 7.31
N THR A 436 10.04 -1.50 8.59
CA THR A 436 10.48 -0.64 9.70
C THR A 436 11.96 -0.89 10.01
N VAL A 437 12.67 0.16 10.42
CA VAL A 437 14.07 0.08 10.90
C VAL A 437 14.21 -0.82 12.14
N ASN A 438 13.17 -0.88 12.98
CA ASN A 438 13.03 -1.88 14.03
C ASN A 438 12.04 -2.94 13.54
N TYR A 439 12.53 -4.13 13.19
CA TYR A 439 11.76 -5.17 12.48
C TYR A 439 10.49 -5.66 13.19
N LEU A 440 10.37 -5.40 14.49
CA LEU A 440 9.12 -5.45 15.25
C LEU A 440 9.01 -4.18 16.09
N THR A 441 7.82 -3.57 16.12
CA THR A 441 7.45 -2.62 17.19
C THR A 441 7.16 -3.39 18.48
N GLN A 442 7.48 -2.83 19.65
CA GLN A 442 6.97 -3.40 20.90
C GLN A 442 5.46 -3.17 20.97
N ILE A 443 4.71 -4.16 21.49
CA ILE A 443 3.27 -4.02 21.77
C ILE A 443 3.07 -2.74 22.62
N PRO A 444 2.24 -1.77 22.19
CA PRO A 444 2.01 -0.53 22.91
C PRO A 444 1.55 -0.75 24.36
N LYS A 445 2.18 -0.05 25.30
CA LYS A 445 2.01 -0.28 26.74
C LYS A 445 1.14 0.81 27.37
N TYR A 446 0.10 0.41 28.07
CA TYR A 446 -0.83 1.28 28.80
C TYR A 446 -0.74 0.98 30.30
N ALA A 447 -0.80 2.03 31.12
CA ALA A 447 -0.97 1.87 32.57
C ALA A 447 -2.44 1.54 32.90
N SER A 448 -2.69 0.99 34.09
CA SER A 448 -4.01 0.56 34.54
C SER A 448 -5.05 1.69 34.65
N ASP A 449 -4.60 2.94 34.77
CA ASP A 449 -5.46 4.14 34.82
C ASP A 449 -5.65 4.79 33.44
N LYS A 450 -5.15 4.18 32.36
CA LYS A 450 -5.26 4.71 30.99
C LYS A 450 -6.31 3.97 30.18
N VAL A 451 -6.78 4.65 29.14
CA VAL A 451 -7.79 4.18 28.21
C VAL A 451 -7.15 3.98 26.84
N TYR A 452 -7.44 2.85 26.20
CA TYR A 452 -7.04 2.57 24.82
C TYR A 452 -8.19 2.91 23.85
N ALA A 453 -7.95 3.77 22.87
CA ALA A 453 -8.92 4.13 21.85
C ALA A 453 -8.84 3.17 20.64
N ILE A 454 -9.89 2.38 20.44
CA ILE A 454 -10.04 1.48 19.28
C ILE A 454 -10.70 2.28 18.16
N ALA A 455 -9.87 2.95 17.36
CA ALA A 455 -10.30 3.82 16.27
C ALA A 455 -10.67 3.02 14.99
N ARG A 456 -11.68 2.16 15.08
CA ARG A 456 -12.24 1.42 13.93
C ARG A 456 -13.50 2.12 13.41
N ASP A 457 -13.50 2.52 12.15
CA ASP A 457 -14.61 3.25 11.52
C ASP A 457 -15.94 2.48 11.60
N GLY A 458 -16.98 3.11 12.18
CA GLY A 458 -18.30 2.50 12.38
C GLY A 458 -18.32 1.47 13.51
N SER A 459 -17.32 1.45 14.38
CA SER A 459 -17.28 0.66 15.62
C SER A 459 -16.43 1.32 16.71
N GLN A 460 -16.25 2.65 16.68
CA GLN A 460 -15.29 3.32 17.56
C GLN A 460 -15.60 3.09 19.05
N MET A 461 -14.62 2.60 19.81
CA MET A 461 -14.75 2.34 21.26
C MET A 461 -13.50 2.76 22.05
N GLU A 462 -13.66 2.89 23.35
CA GLU A 462 -12.59 3.07 24.33
C GLU A 462 -12.56 1.91 25.33
N ALA A 463 -11.41 1.26 25.49
CA ALA A 463 -11.17 0.17 26.43
C ALA A 463 -10.45 0.64 27.69
N ALA A 464 -11.01 0.36 28.87
CA ALA A 464 -10.44 0.71 30.18
C ALA A 464 -10.46 -0.48 31.13
N VAL A 465 -9.37 -0.71 31.88
CA VAL A 465 -9.29 -1.76 32.91
C VAL A 465 -9.97 -1.26 34.20
N ASN A 466 -10.77 -2.11 34.86
CA ASN A 466 -11.49 -1.74 36.08
C ASN A 466 -10.91 -2.44 37.32
N THR A 467 -10.95 -3.78 37.37
CA THR A 467 -10.52 -4.58 38.54
C THR A 467 -9.73 -5.81 38.13
N VAL A 468 -8.84 -6.24 39.04
CA VAL A 468 -8.30 -7.60 39.10
C VAL A 468 -8.97 -8.33 40.27
N ASP A 469 -9.44 -9.54 40.03
CA ASP A 469 -10.04 -10.42 41.04
C ASP A 469 -9.51 -11.85 40.88
N ILE A 470 -9.01 -12.44 41.97
CA ILE A 470 -8.43 -13.78 42.00
C ILE A 470 -9.33 -14.72 42.82
N TYR A 471 -9.92 -15.70 42.14
CA TYR A 471 -10.82 -16.68 42.74
C TYR A 471 -10.04 -17.95 43.01
N ASN A 472 -10.02 -18.40 44.26
CA ASN A 472 -9.20 -19.55 44.67
C ASN A 472 -10.08 -20.82 44.76
N ASN A 473 -9.48 -21.98 44.44
CA ASN A 473 -9.98 -23.30 44.83
C ASN A 473 -8.82 -24.13 45.44
N SER A 474 -8.99 -25.45 45.59
CA SER A 474 -8.00 -26.32 46.24
C SER A 474 -6.78 -26.70 45.37
N VAL A 475 -6.81 -26.42 44.06
CA VAL A 475 -5.78 -26.86 43.09
C VAL A 475 -5.34 -25.74 42.14
N THR A 476 -6.24 -24.83 41.76
CA THR A 476 -5.99 -23.70 40.87
C THR A 476 -6.61 -22.41 41.39
N LYS A 477 -6.18 -21.28 40.82
CA LYS A 477 -6.84 -19.98 40.96
C LYS A 477 -7.23 -19.43 39.59
N VAL A 478 -8.44 -18.85 39.51
CA VAL A 478 -8.90 -18.12 38.33
C VAL A 478 -8.49 -16.67 38.51
N TYR A 479 -7.60 -16.19 37.64
CA TYR A 479 -7.22 -14.79 37.54
C TYR A 479 -8.17 -14.09 36.57
N ASN A 480 -8.94 -13.10 37.03
CA ASN A 480 -9.96 -12.42 36.25
C ASN A 480 -9.71 -10.91 36.19
N VAL A 481 -9.87 -10.32 34.99
CA VAL A 481 -9.80 -8.87 34.78
C VAL A 481 -11.06 -8.36 34.10
N GLN A 482 -11.67 -7.34 34.68
CA GLN A 482 -12.80 -6.63 34.09
C GLN A 482 -12.32 -5.47 33.22
N VAL A 483 -12.71 -5.46 31.95
CA VAL A 483 -12.47 -4.37 30.99
C VAL A 483 -13.80 -3.77 30.53
N THR A 484 -13.92 -2.45 30.61
CA THR A 484 -15.07 -1.69 30.12
C THR A 484 -14.79 -1.23 28.69
N LEU A 485 -15.69 -1.52 27.76
CA LEU A 485 -15.68 -0.98 26.40
C LEU A 485 -16.77 0.08 26.25
N THR A 486 -16.39 1.35 26.14
CA THR A 486 -17.33 2.48 25.98
C THR A 486 -17.48 2.83 24.51
N SER A 487 -18.71 2.81 23.99
CA SER A 487 -19.02 3.23 22.61
C SER A 487 -18.77 4.73 22.41
N LYS A 488 -18.11 5.07 21.31
CA LYS A 488 -17.91 6.45 20.84
C LYS A 488 -18.71 6.77 19.58
N GLU A 489 -19.41 5.77 19.04
CA GLU A 489 -20.32 5.94 17.91
C GLU A 489 -21.61 6.68 18.30
N LYS A 490 -22.19 7.38 17.32
CA LYS A 490 -23.48 8.08 17.46
C LYS A 490 -24.70 7.17 17.23
N ARG A 491 -24.47 5.87 17.08
CA ARG A 491 -25.47 4.83 16.82
C ARG A 491 -25.17 3.60 17.67
N THR A 492 -26.18 2.77 17.86
CA THR A 492 -26.01 1.42 18.41
C THR A 492 -25.15 0.56 17.49
N ILE A 493 -24.19 -0.16 18.06
CA ILE A 493 -23.21 -0.98 17.34
C ILE A 493 -23.02 -2.35 18.01
N ASP A 494 -22.61 -3.35 17.24
CA ASP A 494 -22.09 -4.59 17.83
C ASP A 494 -20.79 -4.28 18.61
N PRO A 495 -20.58 -4.84 19.82
CA PRO A 495 -19.35 -4.64 20.55
C PRO A 495 -18.15 -5.20 19.78
N ILE A 496 -17.01 -4.48 19.81
CA ILE A 496 -15.75 -5.01 19.30
C ILE A 496 -15.40 -6.27 20.09
N LYS A 497 -15.28 -7.40 19.39
CA LYS A 497 -14.82 -8.64 20.01
C LYS A 497 -13.33 -8.54 20.25
N LEU A 498 -12.96 -8.51 21.53
CA LEU A 498 -11.59 -8.59 21.97
C LEU A 498 -11.27 -10.00 22.46
N VAL A 499 -10.03 -10.42 22.24
CA VAL A 499 -9.40 -11.61 22.80
C VAL A 499 -8.04 -11.21 23.39
N GLY A 500 -7.42 -12.07 24.20
CA GLY A 500 -6.19 -11.69 24.89
C GLY A 500 -5.49 -12.82 25.63
N VAL A 501 -4.35 -12.47 26.22
CA VAL A 501 -3.53 -13.35 27.06
C VAL A 501 -3.02 -12.59 28.28
N PHE A 502 -2.77 -13.30 29.37
CA PHE A 502 -1.95 -12.76 30.47
C PHE A 502 -0.48 -13.12 30.25
N MET A 503 0.41 -12.18 30.55
CA MET A 503 1.86 -12.35 30.41
C MET A 503 2.61 -11.91 31.68
N SER A 504 3.54 -12.73 32.16
CA SER A 504 4.38 -12.43 33.33
C SER A 504 5.60 -11.56 32.98
N ASP A 505 6.33 -11.06 33.99
CA ASP A 505 7.67 -10.45 33.77
C ASP A 505 8.69 -11.44 33.21
N ASN A 506 8.53 -12.75 33.48
CA ASN A 506 9.41 -13.82 33.00
C ASN A 506 9.07 -14.29 31.57
N GLY A 507 7.97 -13.82 30.99
CA GLY A 507 7.49 -14.25 29.67
C GLY A 507 6.60 -15.48 29.66
N ASP A 508 6.11 -15.94 30.82
CA ASP A 508 5.06 -16.97 30.88
C ASP A 508 3.76 -16.41 30.25
N ILE A 509 3.02 -17.23 29.51
CA ILE A 509 1.83 -16.82 28.77
C ILE A 509 0.64 -17.71 29.14
N PHE A 510 -0.46 -17.09 29.56
CA PHE A 510 -1.71 -17.76 29.92
C PHE A 510 -2.85 -17.25 29.02
N PRO A 511 -3.36 -18.05 28.07
CA PRO A 511 -4.48 -17.65 27.23
C PRO A 511 -5.70 -17.25 28.05
N ALA A 512 -6.29 -16.08 27.77
CA ALA A 512 -7.43 -15.56 28.52
C ALA A 512 -8.74 -15.86 27.78
N THR A 513 -9.67 -16.53 28.46
CA THR A 513 -11.04 -16.67 27.98
C THR A 513 -11.76 -15.33 28.13
N ALA A 514 -12.11 -14.70 27.01
CA ALA A 514 -12.92 -13.48 26.99
C ALA A 514 -14.41 -13.82 27.04
N SER A 515 -15.16 -13.21 27.96
CA SER A 515 -16.61 -13.35 28.09
C SER A 515 -17.29 -11.98 28.24
N THR A 516 -18.44 -11.81 27.60
CA THR A 516 -19.22 -10.56 27.58
C THR A 516 -20.70 -10.89 27.37
N GLY A 517 -21.58 -9.90 27.54
CA GLY A 517 -23.01 -10.06 27.28
C GLY A 517 -23.33 -10.24 25.79
N GLN A 518 -24.52 -10.77 25.51
CA GLN A 518 -25.09 -10.73 24.16
C GLN A 518 -25.80 -9.39 23.90
N GLY A 519 -25.91 -9.00 22.63
CA GLY A 519 -26.58 -7.76 22.21
C GLY A 519 -25.63 -6.65 21.77
N GLN A 520 -26.21 -5.49 21.50
CA GLN A 520 -25.52 -4.33 20.89
C GLN A 520 -25.32 -3.21 21.92
N VAL A 521 -24.22 -2.46 21.82
CA VAL A 521 -23.91 -1.32 22.70
C VAL A 521 -24.50 -0.06 22.09
N ASN A 522 -25.33 0.66 22.86
CA ASN A 522 -25.90 1.94 22.41
C ASN A 522 -24.84 3.05 22.32
N ALA A 523 -25.19 4.15 21.64
CA ALA A 523 -24.33 5.34 21.58
C ALA A 523 -23.95 5.82 23.00
N SER A 524 -22.66 6.06 23.25
CA SER A 524 -22.09 6.44 24.57
C SER A 524 -22.28 5.42 25.72
N ASN A 525 -22.92 4.27 25.49
CA ASN A 525 -23.05 3.20 26.48
C ASN A 525 -21.82 2.28 26.50
N LYS A 526 -21.83 1.34 27.46
CA LYS A 526 -20.72 0.44 27.79
C LYS A 526 -21.09 -1.02 27.59
N ALA A 527 -20.12 -1.81 27.15
CA ALA A 527 -20.05 -3.25 27.39
C ALA A 527 -19.04 -3.57 28.52
N LEU A 528 -19.29 -4.64 29.26
CA LEU A 528 -18.35 -5.22 30.22
C LEU A 528 -17.81 -6.55 29.71
N VAL A 529 -16.49 -6.66 29.59
CA VAL A 529 -15.77 -7.88 29.19
C VAL A 529 -14.96 -8.40 30.37
N ASN A 530 -15.11 -9.68 30.71
CA ASN A 530 -14.24 -10.39 31.64
C ASN A 530 -13.21 -11.20 30.85
N PHE A 531 -11.93 -11.03 31.17
CA PHE A 531 -10.83 -11.88 30.71
C PHE A 531 -10.41 -12.79 31.88
N SER A 532 -10.55 -14.10 31.71
CA SER A 532 -10.28 -15.07 32.79
C SER A 532 -9.26 -16.13 32.35
N ALA A 533 -8.29 -16.46 33.20
CA ALA A 533 -7.36 -17.58 32.98
C ALA A 533 -7.19 -18.42 34.26
N ASN A 534 -6.94 -19.72 34.10
CA ASN A 534 -6.63 -20.63 35.20
C ASN A 534 -5.11 -20.70 35.41
N LEU A 535 -4.66 -20.40 36.63
CA LEU A 535 -3.26 -20.45 37.05
C LEU A 535 -3.07 -21.55 38.11
N PRO A 536 -1.88 -22.18 38.19
CA PRO A 536 -1.54 -23.04 39.32
C PRO A 536 -1.66 -22.29 40.65
N GLN A 537 -2.14 -22.95 41.72
CA GLN A 537 -2.38 -22.30 43.01
C GLN A 537 -1.11 -21.66 43.61
N THR A 538 0.07 -22.22 43.32
CA THR A 538 1.39 -21.75 43.77
C THR A 538 2.07 -20.72 42.85
N TYR A 539 1.52 -20.43 41.67
CA TYR A 539 2.14 -19.51 40.71
C TYR A 539 2.02 -18.06 41.20
N ASP A 540 3.08 -17.24 41.11
CA ASP A 540 2.96 -15.83 41.48
C ASP A 540 2.22 -15.03 40.39
N SER A 541 1.08 -14.46 40.77
CA SER A 541 0.21 -13.67 39.89
C SER A 541 0.43 -12.15 40.03
N ASN A 542 1.44 -11.72 40.79
CA ASN A 542 1.92 -10.35 40.80
C ASN A 542 2.45 -9.94 39.42
N ASN A 543 2.36 -8.65 39.08
CA ASN A 543 2.88 -8.03 37.85
C ASN A 543 2.43 -8.63 36.51
N LEU A 544 1.44 -9.54 36.49
CA LEU A 544 0.80 -9.98 35.26
C LEU A 544 0.29 -8.77 34.48
N LYS A 545 0.54 -8.76 33.17
CA LYS A 545 -0.07 -7.81 32.22
C LYS A 545 -1.15 -8.53 31.43
N LEU A 546 -2.19 -7.79 31.04
CA LEU A 546 -3.18 -8.27 30.08
C LEU A 546 -2.84 -7.69 28.71
N ILE A 547 -2.57 -8.56 27.73
CA ILE A 547 -2.52 -8.19 26.32
C ILE A 547 -3.90 -8.43 25.73
N ILE A 548 -4.50 -7.42 25.09
CA ILE A 548 -5.76 -7.55 24.33
C ILE A 548 -5.57 -7.04 22.90
N GLY A 549 -6.29 -7.66 21.96
CA GLY A 549 -6.36 -7.20 20.57
C GLY A 549 -7.73 -7.46 19.94
N GLU A 550 -7.97 -6.84 18.79
CA GLU A 550 -9.19 -7.05 18.00
C GLU A 550 -9.18 -8.45 17.37
N ALA A 551 -10.19 -9.24 17.67
CA ALA A 551 -10.30 -10.61 17.16
C ALA A 551 -10.48 -10.63 15.64
N VAL A 552 -9.81 -11.55 14.96
CA VAL A 552 -9.92 -11.78 13.50
C VAL A 552 -10.24 -13.24 13.18
N THR A 553 -11.05 -13.44 12.14
CA THR A 553 -11.43 -14.75 11.60
C THR A 553 -11.44 -14.66 10.09
N ASP A 554 -10.51 -15.36 9.44
CA ASP A 554 -10.26 -15.27 8.01
C ASP A 554 -9.99 -13.83 7.51
N THR A 555 -10.83 -13.30 6.63
CA THR A 555 -10.64 -12.02 5.93
C THR A 555 -11.41 -10.87 6.59
N LYS A 556 -11.74 -10.98 7.88
CA LYS A 556 -12.57 -10.02 8.63
C LYS A 556 -12.31 -10.05 10.13
N TYR A 557 -12.69 -8.98 10.82
CA TYR A 557 -12.82 -8.98 12.28
C TYR A 557 -13.90 -9.99 12.71
N THR A 558 -13.67 -10.68 13.83
CA THR A 558 -14.63 -11.61 14.41
C THR A 558 -15.80 -10.85 15.06
N SER A 559 -17.03 -11.29 14.82
CA SER A 559 -18.24 -10.72 15.43
C SER A 559 -19.06 -11.77 16.19
N GLY A 560 -19.83 -11.31 17.19
CA GLY A 560 -20.73 -12.16 17.98
C GLY A 560 -20.05 -13.39 18.59
N THR A 561 -20.70 -14.55 18.44
CA THR A 561 -20.24 -15.83 18.99
C THR A 561 -19.16 -16.54 18.16
N ALA A 562 -18.80 -16.05 16.97
CA ALA A 562 -17.83 -16.71 16.10
C ALA A 562 -16.45 -16.88 16.77
N ILE A 563 -15.74 -17.97 16.46
CA ILE A 563 -14.42 -18.27 17.03
C ILE A 563 -13.36 -17.43 16.30
N ALA A 564 -12.47 -16.81 17.07
CA ALA A 564 -11.33 -16.05 16.55
C ALA A 564 -10.21 -17.01 16.10
N GLU A 565 -9.59 -16.72 14.95
CA GLU A 565 -8.36 -17.39 14.52
C GLU A 565 -7.10 -16.69 15.06
N GLY A 566 -7.21 -15.44 15.48
CA GLY A 566 -6.10 -14.63 15.97
C GLY A 566 -6.58 -13.26 16.47
N TYR A 567 -5.65 -12.35 16.73
CA TYR A 567 -5.95 -10.94 16.92
C TYR A 567 -4.95 -10.04 16.18
N VAL A 568 -5.37 -8.79 16.00
CA VAL A 568 -4.57 -7.67 15.50
C VAL A 568 -4.68 -6.49 16.47
N ASN A 569 -3.88 -5.44 16.26
CA ASN A 569 -3.93 -4.21 17.06
C ASN A 569 -3.70 -4.40 18.55
N ALA A 570 -2.82 -5.33 18.92
CA ALA A 570 -2.59 -5.65 20.32
C ALA A 570 -2.09 -4.46 21.14
N VAL A 571 -2.58 -4.35 22.37
CA VAL A 571 -2.06 -3.45 23.41
C VAL A 571 -1.85 -4.20 24.72
N GLN A 572 -0.84 -3.80 25.49
CA GLN A 572 -0.45 -4.42 26.74
C GLN A 572 -0.80 -3.50 27.92
N PHE A 573 -1.81 -3.86 28.70
CA PHE A 573 -2.16 -3.18 29.94
C PHE A 573 -1.34 -3.71 31.12
N GLY A 574 -0.66 -2.80 31.82
CA GLY A 574 -0.36 -3.02 33.24
C GLY A 574 -1.66 -3.05 34.03
N LEU A 575 -1.77 -3.94 35.01
CA LEU A 575 -2.99 -4.18 35.76
C LEU A 575 -2.98 -3.43 37.11
N PRO A 576 -4.15 -3.06 37.67
CA PRO A 576 -4.24 -2.58 39.05
C PRO A 576 -3.92 -3.72 40.03
N GLN A 577 -3.66 -3.37 41.29
CA GLN A 577 -3.56 -4.37 42.36
C GLN A 577 -4.88 -5.14 42.50
N GLU A 578 -4.81 -6.36 43.06
CA GLU A 578 -6.03 -7.12 43.31
C GLU A 578 -6.95 -6.35 44.28
N ARG A 579 -8.24 -6.29 43.94
CA ARG A 579 -9.26 -5.75 44.84
C ARG A 579 -9.28 -6.53 46.15
N SER A 580 -9.01 -5.87 47.27
CA SER A 580 -9.09 -6.47 48.60
C SER A 580 -10.53 -6.73 49.05
N THR A 581 -10.71 -7.70 49.94
CA THR A 581 -11.99 -7.96 50.63
C THR A 581 -12.34 -6.78 51.54
N SER A 582 -13.52 -6.18 51.36
CA SER A 582 -13.97 -5.07 52.22
C SER A 582 -14.44 -5.57 53.60
N GLY A 583 -13.95 -4.96 54.68
CA GLY A 583 -14.46 -5.20 56.04
C GLY A 583 -15.90 -4.69 56.28
N VAL A 584 -16.49 -3.97 55.32
CA VAL A 584 -17.85 -3.41 55.40
C VAL A 584 -18.62 -3.56 54.08
N PHE A 585 -19.92 -3.82 54.17
CA PHE A 585 -20.82 -3.96 53.03
C PHE A 585 -21.31 -2.61 52.48
N ASN A 586 -20.46 -1.58 52.46
CA ASN A 586 -20.80 -0.23 51.98
C ASN A 586 -20.23 0.01 50.58
N GLN A 587 -21.06 0.51 49.65
CA GLN A 587 -20.67 0.88 48.28
C GLN A 587 -19.83 -0.18 47.53
N LEU A 588 -20.17 -1.46 47.70
CA LEU A 588 -19.46 -2.56 47.07
C LEU A 588 -19.72 -2.59 45.56
N SER A 589 -18.69 -2.27 44.77
CA SER A 589 -18.75 -2.32 43.31
C SER A 589 -18.83 -3.77 42.79
N LEU A 590 -19.86 -4.04 41.98
CA LEU A 590 -20.20 -5.33 41.39
C LEU A 590 -20.69 -5.09 39.94
N LEU A 591 -19.85 -4.40 39.14
CA LEU A 591 -20.21 -3.84 37.81
C LEU A 591 -21.14 -4.75 36.98
N PRO A 592 -22.30 -4.24 36.51
CA PRO A 592 -22.71 -2.84 36.48
C PRO A 592 -23.35 -2.30 37.78
N TYR A 593 -23.37 -3.08 38.86
CA TYR A 593 -24.06 -2.72 40.09
C TYR A 593 -23.15 -2.11 41.15
N THR A 594 -23.73 -1.38 42.10
CA THR A 594 -23.15 -1.05 43.40
C THR A 594 -24.12 -1.49 44.50
N LEU A 595 -23.66 -2.38 45.37
CA LEU A 595 -24.44 -2.93 46.48
C LEU A 595 -24.03 -2.26 47.80
N THR A 596 -25.01 -1.84 48.59
CA THR A 596 -24.82 -1.46 49.99
C THR A 596 -25.77 -2.29 50.84
N VAL A 597 -25.27 -3.02 51.83
CA VAL A 597 -26.10 -3.66 52.86
C VAL A 597 -26.12 -2.73 54.06
N ASN A 598 -27.29 -2.15 54.32
CA ASN A 598 -27.54 -1.25 55.44
C ASN A 598 -27.69 -2.04 56.75
N LYS A 599 -28.25 -3.25 56.69
CA LYS A 599 -28.46 -4.13 57.84
C LYS A 599 -28.51 -5.59 57.43
N PHE A 600 -27.97 -6.46 58.27
CA PHE A 600 -28.16 -7.91 58.22
C PHE A 600 -28.71 -8.36 59.57
N THR A 601 -29.86 -9.03 59.59
CA THR A 601 -30.54 -9.46 60.82
C THR A 601 -30.81 -10.97 60.73
N PRO A 602 -29.99 -11.84 61.36
CA PRO A 602 -30.29 -13.26 61.50
C PRO A 602 -31.29 -13.47 62.64
N GLN A 603 -32.24 -14.37 62.45
CA GLN A 603 -33.27 -14.73 63.41
C GLN A 603 -33.54 -16.24 63.32
N VAL A 604 -33.72 -16.92 64.45
CA VAL A 604 -34.05 -18.35 64.51
C VAL A 604 -35.52 -18.50 64.87
N PHE A 605 -36.26 -19.28 64.08
CA PHE A 605 -37.71 -19.46 64.17
C PHE A 605 -38.04 -20.96 64.19
N GLY A 606 -37.80 -21.60 65.34
CA GLY A 606 -37.84 -23.06 65.44
C GLY A 606 -36.70 -23.69 64.66
N ASP A 607 -37.01 -24.69 63.83
CA ASP A 607 -36.04 -25.45 63.02
C ASP A 607 -35.62 -24.72 61.73
N ASP A 608 -35.89 -23.42 61.60
CA ASP A 608 -35.50 -22.57 60.48
C ASP A 608 -34.72 -21.34 60.95
N MET A 609 -33.69 -20.95 60.20
CA MET A 609 -33.11 -19.60 60.26
C MET A 609 -33.76 -18.72 59.19
N GLN A 610 -34.20 -17.53 59.60
CA GLN A 610 -34.51 -16.42 58.70
C GLN A 610 -33.37 -15.39 58.73
N VAL A 611 -32.98 -14.90 57.56
CA VAL A 611 -32.05 -13.79 57.40
C VAL A 611 -32.76 -12.65 56.70
N VAL A 612 -32.92 -11.52 57.40
CA VAL A 612 -33.47 -10.28 56.84
C VAL A 612 -32.33 -9.35 56.46
N LEU A 613 -32.29 -8.94 55.19
CA LEU A 613 -31.27 -8.12 54.58
C LEU A 613 -31.88 -6.79 54.12
N ASP A 614 -31.47 -5.68 54.74
CA ASP A 614 -31.83 -4.33 54.30
C ASP A 614 -30.70 -3.78 53.43
N TYR A 615 -30.99 -3.42 52.17
CA TYR A 615 -29.98 -3.11 51.16
C TYR A 615 -30.40 -1.96 50.22
N SER A 616 -29.42 -1.45 49.50
CA SER A 616 -29.59 -0.59 48.33
C SER A 616 -28.76 -1.18 47.19
N LEU A 617 -29.38 -1.42 46.03
CA LEU A 617 -28.72 -1.91 44.81
C LEU A 617 -28.88 -0.86 43.72
N VAL A 618 -27.80 -0.16 43.37
CA VAL A 618 -27.79 0.85 42.31
C VAL A 618 -27.20 0.21 41.05
N LYS A 619 -27.86 0.37 39.90
CA LYS A 619 -27.36 -0.08 38.59
C LYS A 619 -26.83 1.11 37.80
N ASP A 620 -25.60 1.01 37.29
CA ASP A 620 -25.14 1.91 36.22
C ASP A 620 -25.78 1.49 34.89
N THR A 621 -26.86 2.19 34.53
CA THR A 621 -27.62 1.96 33.29
C THR A 621 -26.85 2.29 32.00
N THR A 622 -25.65 2.88 32.09
CA THR A 622 -24.80 3.04 30.91
C THR A 622 -24.19 1.71 30.45
N TYR A 623 -24.09 0.70 31.32
CA TYR A 623 -23.79 -0.68 30.90
C TYR A 623 -25.07 -1.36 30.40
N ASN A 624 -25.15 -1.58 29.08
CA ASN A 624 -26.26 -2.31 28.47
C ASN A 624 -25.86 -3.67 27.84
N VAL A 625 -24.58 -4.04 27.89
CA VAL A 625 -24.08 -5.36 27.49
C VAL A 625 -23.13 -5.88 28.58
N TYR A 626 -23.51 -6.93 29.29
CA TYR A 626 -22.71 -7.59 30.33
C TYR A 626 -23.17 -9.05 30.48
N SER A 627 -22.31 -9.94 30.99
CA SER A 627 -22.73 -11.32 31.29
C SER A 627 -23.68 -11.33 32.49
N ALA A 628 -24.77 -12.10 32.38
CA ALA A 628 -25.74 -12.32 33.45
C ALA A 628 -25.33 -13.46 34.41
N ASP A 629 -24.28 -14.21 34.08
CA ASP A 629 -23.90 -15.48 34.74
C ASP A 629 -23.18 -15.27 36.10
N ARG A 630 -23.39 -14.11 36.73
CA ARG A 630 -22.74 -13.66 37.97
C ARG A 630 -23.35 -14.39 39.17
N LYS A 631 -22.67 -15.41 39.70
CA LYS A 631 -23.08 -16.13 40.91
C LYS A 631 -22.53 -15.45 42.17
N LEU A 632 -23.41 -14.87 42.98
CA LEU A 632 -23.09 -14.34 44.31
C LEU A 632 -23.64 -15.25 45.41
N ILE A 633 -22.90 -15.43 46.51
CA ILE A 633 -23.32 -16.25 47.66
C ILE A 633 -23.08 -15.48 48.96
N LEU A 634 -24.15 -15.26 49.71
CA LEU A 634 -24.14 -14.70 51.07
C LEU A 634 -24.07 -15.85 52.09
N THR A 635 -23.07 -15.84 52.98
CA THR A 635 -22.92 -16.81 54.06
C THR A 635 -23.00 -16.16 55.44
N LEU A 636 -23.48 -16.91 56.43
CA LEU A 636 -23.19 -16.67 57.85
C LEU A 636 -22.25 -17.78 58.32
N GLU A 637 -21.05 -17.40 58.73
CA GLU A 637 -20.00 -18.28 59.24
C GLU A 637 -19.67 -17.91 60.68
N SER A 638 -19.39 -18.90 61.51
CA SER A 638 -19.02 -18.70 62.92
C SER A 638 -17.67 -19.34 63.16
N LYS A 639 -16.71 -18.55 63.64
CA LYS A 639 -15.37 -19.02 63.99
C LYS A 639 -15.22 -19.15 65.50
N ASN A 640 -14.82 -20.33 65.97
CA ASN A 640 -14.32 -20.52 67.32
C ASN A 640 -12.91 -19.90 67.41
N LYS A 641 -12.70 -18.95 68.33
CA LYS A 641 -11.42 -18.24 68.51
C LYS A 641 -10.34 -19.12 69.14
N SER A 642 -10.75 -20.12 69.93
CA SER A 642 -9.87 -21.00 70.71
C SER A 642 -9.39 -22.20 69.90
N THR A 643 -10.26 -22.84 69.11
CA THR A 643 -9.88 -23.97 68.22
C THR A 643 -9.50 -23.53 66.80
N GLY A 644 -9.95 -22.34 66.37
CA GLY A 644 -9.79 -21.84 65.01
C GLY A 644 -10.78 -22.41 63.98
N GLU A 645 -11.64 -23.33 64.41
CA GLU A 645 -12.67 -24.01 63.61
C GLU A 645 -13.74 -23.04 63.09
N VAL A 646 -14.30 -23.33 61.91
CA VAL A 646 -15.29 -22.47 61.22
C VAL A 646 -16.47 -23.32 60.74
N GLU A 647 -17.66 -23.00 61.26
CA GLU A 647 -18.93 -23.60 60.84
C GLU A 647 -19.72 -22.62 59.96
N THR A 648 -20.56 -23.12 59.05
CA THR A 648 -21.41 -22.30 58.15
C THR A 648 -22.89 -22.58 58.42
N TYR A 649 -23.55 -21.68 59.16
CA TYR A 649 -24.95 -21.86 59.56
C TYR A 649 -25.98 -21.40 58.53
N PHE A 650 -25.58 -20.57 57.56
CA PHE A 650 -26.47 -20.08 56.50
C PHE A 650 -25.70 -19.89 55.20
N THR A 651 -26.35 -20.26 54.09
CA THR A 651 -25.87 -20.01 52.73
C THR A 651 -27.04 -19.69 51.81
N GLN A 652 -26.93 -18.60 51.06
CA GLN A 652 -27.95 -18.18 50.10
C GLN A 652 -27.31 -17.57 48.86
N GLU A 653 -27.76 -18.03 47.70
CA GLU A 653 -27.40 -17.47 46.41
C GLU A 653 -28.19 -16.18 46.14
N LEU A 654 -27.49 -15.11 45.78
CA LEU A 654 -28.09 -13.81 45.49
C LEU A 654 -28.12 -13.58 43.98
N ALA A 655 -29.28 -13.81 43.36
CA ALA A 655 -29.50 -13.42 41.96
C ALA A 655 -29.75 -11.89 41.89
N LEU A 656 -28.91 -11.15 41.18
CA LEU A 656 -29.16 -9.73 40.90
C LEU A 656 -30.14 -9.61 39.72
N GLU A 657 -31.21 -8.82 39.88
CA GLU A 657 -32.29 -8.65 38.88
C GLU A 657 -33.05 -9.92 38.45
N GLY A 658 -32.86 -11.05 39.15
CA GLY A 658 -33.56 -12.30 38.82
C GLY A 658 -35.06 -12.28 39.15
N GLU A 659 -35.80 -13.25 38.63
CA GLU A 659 -37.21 -13.47 39.01
C GLU A 659 -37.31 -14.47 40.18
N GLY A 660 -37.95 -14.07 41.28
CA GLY A 660 -38.27 -14.94 42.41
C GLY A 660 -37.89 -14.40 43.79
N ALA A 661 -38.31 -15.12 44.84
CA ALA A 661 -38.21 -14.69 46.24
C ALA A 661 -36.78 -14.57 46.80
N GLY A 662 -35.75 -15.02 46.06
CA GLY A 662 -34.34 -14.88 46.43
C GLY A 662 -33.59 -13.75 45.71
N ALA A 663 -34.27 -12.97 44.85
CA ALA A 663 -33.61 -12.02 43.96
C ALA A 663 -33.46 -10.61 44.55
N VAL A 664 -32.27 -10.05 44.41
CA VAL A 664 -31.88 -8.70 44.86
C VAL A 664 -32.24 -7.71 43.75
N GLN A 665 -33.19 -6.82 44.03
CA GLN A 665 -33.80 -5.92 43.04
C GLN A 665 -33.23 -4.50 43.11
N PRO A 666 -33.06 -3.80 41.98
CA PRO A 666 -32.60 -2.42 41.96
C PRO A 666 -33.46 -1.46 42.78
N GLY A 667 -32.81 -0.45 43.37
CA GLY A 667 -33.41 0.61 44.18
C GLY A 667 -32.78 0.73 45.56
N GLU A 668 -33.17 1.78 46.27
CA GLU A 668 -32.68 2.08 47.62
C GLU A 668 -33.58 1.50 48.72
N LYS A 669 -33.00 1.22 49.89
CA LYS A 669 -33.72 0.85 51.13
C LYS A 669 -34.74 -0.28 50.93
N LYS A 670 -34.36 -1.27 50.12
CA LYS A 670 -35.08 -2.51 49.91
C LYS A 670 -34.84 -3.43 51.12
N THR A 671 -35.82 -4.28 51.42
CA THR A 671 -35.69 -5.38 52.39
C THR A 671 -36.01 -6.68 51.67
N ILE A 672 -35.22 -7.73 51.94
CA ILE A 672 -35.49 -9.10 51.50
C ILE A 672 -35.27 -10.06 52.68
N ALA A 673 -36.10 -11.11 52.76
CA ALA A 673 -36.02 -12.10 53.82
C ALA A 673 -35.86 -13.49 53.22
N PHE A 674 -34.78 -14.18 53.58
CA PHE A 674 -34.49 -15.55 53.17
C PHE A 674 -34.77 -16.50 54.33
N LYS A 675 -35.38 -17.66 54.09
CA LYS A 675 -35.61 -18.70 55.12
C LYS A 675 -34.95 -20.01 54.69
N LYS A 676 -34.30 -20.71 55.62
CA LYS A 676 -33.64 -22.02 55.42
C LYS A 676 -33.84 -22.89 56.67
N PRO A 677 -33.96 -24.21 56.52
CA PRO A 677 -33.81 -25.13 57.65
C PRO A 677 -32.48 -24.91 58.37
N PHE A 678 -32.49 -25.03 59.70
CA PHE A 678 -31.36 -24.79 60.58
C PHE A 678 -31.30 -25.87 61.66
N GLU A 679 -30.36 -26.81 61.50
CA GLU A 679 -30.07 -27.81 62.52
C GLU A 679 -29.32 -27.17 63.69
N ASN A 680 -29.98 -27.05 64.83
CA ASN A 680 -29.49 -26.30 65.98
C ASN A 680 -28.46 -27.10 66.82
N ASN A 681 -27.31 -27.43 66.21
CA ASN A 681 -26.25 -28.27 66.79
C ASN A 681 -25.40 -27.59 67.89
N GLY A 682 -25.97 -26.61 68.61
CA GLY A 682 -25.29 -25.85 69.67
C GLY A 682 -25.65 -24.37 69.76
N GLY A 683 -26.52 -23.87 68.88
CA GLY A 683 -26.85 -22.46 68.73
C GLY A 683 -25.79 -21.67 67.96
N VAL A 684 -26.19 -20.53 67.38
CA VAL A 684 -25.23 -19.53 66.88
C VAL A 684 -24.63 -18.82 68.10
N ASN A 685 -23.71 -19.50 68.78
CA ASN A 685 -23.38 -19.24 70.17
C ASN A 685 -22.82 -17.82 70.40
N GLY A 686 -23.43 -17.08 71.34
CA GLY A 686 -23.07 -15.69 71.67
C GLY A 686 -21.86 -15.54 72.60
N GLY A 687 -21.22 -16.65 72.96
CA GLY A 687 -20.08 -16.65 73.87
C GLY A 687 -18.92 -15.78 73.37
N THR A 688 -18.14 -15.24 74.31
CA THR A 688 -16.96 -14.39 74.00
C THR A 688 -15.92 -15.11 73.13
N GLU A 689 -15.89 -16.44 73.13
CA GLU A 689 -15.01 -17.27 72.30
C GLU A 689 -15.47 -17.44 70.84
N ILE A 690 -16.69 -17.04 70.46
CA ILE A 690 -17.15 -17.11 69.06
C ILE A 690 -17.08 -15.74 68.38
N LEU A 691 -16.74 -15.76 67.09
CA LEU A 691 -16.81 -14.63 66.16
C LEU A 691 -17.72 -14.98 64.99
N ASN A 692 -18.92 -14.40 64.96
CA ASN A 692 -19.84 -14.55 63.84
C ASN A 692 -19.40 -13.60 62.72
N THR A 693 -19.47 -14.03 61.47
CA THR A 693 -19.05 -13.25 60.29
C THR A 693 -20.00 -13.51 59.14
N VAL A 694 -20.62 -12.45 58.63
CA VAL A 694 -21.34 -12.51 57.35
C VAL A 694 -20.33 -12.23 56.24
N LYS A 695 -20.38 -13.00 55.16
CA LYS A 695 -19.54 -12.78 53.97
C LYS A 695 -20.37 -12.80 52.70
N LEU A 696 -20.02 -11.95 51.75
CA LEU A 696 -20.49 -12.04 50.38
C LEU A 696 -19.35 -12.53 49.49
N TYR A 697 -19.54 -13.72 48.94
CA TYR A 697 -18.66 -14.33 47.94
C TYR A 697 -19.19 -14.07 46.53
N GLU A 698 -18.28 -13.95 45.57
CA GLU A 698 -18.55 -14.20 44.15
C GLU A 698 -17.91 -15.53 43.74
N VAL A 699 -18.56 -16.24 42.82
CA VAL A 699 -18.13 -17.56 42.33
C VAL A 699 -18.00 -17.52 40.81
N ILE A 700 -16.80 -17.79 40.31
CA ILE A 700 -16.48 -17.87 38.88
C ILE A 700 -15.75 -19.19 38.61
N GLN A 701 -16.26 -19.97 37.64
CA GLN A 701 -15.74 -21.30 37.28
C GLN A 701 -15.60 -22.26 38.49
N GLY A 702 -16.50 -22.15 39.47
CA GLY A 702 -16.49 -22.94 40.71
C GLY A 702 -15.54 -22.42 41.82
N SER A 703 -14.53 -21.63 41.47
CA SER A 703 -13.64 -20.95 42.41
C SER A 703 -14.34 -19.78 43.10
N LYS A 704 -14.00 -19.50 44.36
CA LYS A 704 -14.64 -18.45 45.16
C LYS A 704 -13.68 -17.30 45.50
N LYS A 705 -14.22 -16.08 45.59
CA LYS A 705 -13.57 -14.91 46.20
C LYS A 705 -14.53 -14.22 47.14
N ALA A 706 -14.07 -13.81 48.32
CA ALA A 706 -14.84 -12.94 49.21
C ALA A 706 -14.68 -11.48 48.76
N HIS A 707 -15.80 -10.77 48.58
CA HIS A 707 -15.80 -9.34 48.24
C HIS A 707 -16.00 -8.45 49.45
N SER A 708 -16.78 -8.91 50.42
CA SER A 708 -16.86 -8.29 51.73
C SER A 708 -17.14 -9.31 52.81
N GLY A 709 -16.64 -9.04 54.02
CA GLY A 709 -17.01 -9.78 55.22
C GLY A 709 -17.01 -8.86 56.44
N ALA A 710 -18.09 -8.88 57.21
CA ALA A 710 -18.21 -8.11 58.44
C ALA A 710 -18.44 -9.06 59.63
N SER A 711 -17.59 -8.95 60.65
CA SER A 711 -17.65 -9.76 61.86
C SER A 711 -18.37 -9.04 62.99
N PHE A 712 -19.13 -9.79 63.80
CA PHE A 712 -19.85 -9.30 64.96
C PHE A 712 -19.91 -10.38 66.05
N GLN A 713 -20.29 -9.99 67.26
CA GLN A 713 -20.69 -10.92 68.30
C GLN A 713 -22.19 -10.80 68.51
N LEU A 714 -22.87 -11.92 68.74
CA LEU A 714 -24.27 -11.91 69.13
C LEU A 714 -24.33 -11.60 70.62
N VAL A 715 -24.72 -10.38 70.94
CA VAL A 715 -25.14 -10.01 72.29
C VAL A 715 -26.57 -10.52 72.46
N TYR A 716 -26.77 -11.42 73.42
CA TYR A 716 -28.06 -11.98 73.81
C TYR A 716 -28.75 -11.08 74.85
#